data_AF-M2S9V3-F1
#
_entry.id   AF-M2S9V3-F1
#
_cell.length_a   1.000
_cell.length_b   1.000
_cell.length_c   1.000
_cell.angle_alpha   90.00
_cell.angle_beta   90.00
_cell.angle_gamma   90.00
#
_symmetry.space_group_name_H-M   'P 1'
#
loop_
_entity.id
_entity.type
_entity.pdbx_description
1 polymer ?
#
loop_
_entity_poly.entity_id
_entity_poly.type
_entity_poly.pdbx_seq_one_letter_code
_entity_poly.pdbx_strand_id
1 'polypeptide(L)'
;MAPAILTQRPRILFLDAYDSFSNNIVAIVEQNIDAHVVKIFIDDPNLTQVKDDGQHSAFTDYLKSFDGVIAGPGPGWAKCEKDVGLMKELWSLQEEQLVPVFGICLGFQSMCLAFGADIERLEEPKHGIITTVLHKGQSIFRGVERLLATQYHSLHVKLDHPIQSKRAVRYPAQLWEPTETCPELEPLAWDFDSERNGAVLMGVKHIQKPFWGVQFHPESICTNDEGKRLFQNWWEDAQAWNRRRIFRNVPKKTLMPNTPSSPMTFADFRRELGFQGAMKQGKYSTANFAANLDSDTITPFELASLIAHGDGQTIPDLAPNTVHCATTGSGRLTVADVCELFELTRGEALVLESGLQSNLVPMAVGTGRYSIVGFVIPEETLRLHYYAGSRRMELRDGKDQVHTEWTVNDPWPYVREVMKSLQPSTPPQGSTWAPFWGGLMGFASYEAGLETIGVHGHEEAAYPDICFAYITRSIVFDHQVKKIYVQSIRGAFDQDWVEETIEKLYDHAGVKSRESTPGSSATAEVDPFETQGTMDQYIESCRQYEAGESEYSEKVRICQEAIADGQSYELCLTTRNEIRARKPTACRISRSEDNEHSWNMYKRLASQNPAPFSAYMRIHNVHVLSSSPERYISWDRSQTAQCRPIKGTVQKKPGVTAEMAHEILSSSKERAENLMIVDLTRHQLHGVYGSENVRVSQLMEVEEYETLWQLVSVVDAVPGGSNKPTTPDDWEEPVDFASKKPSKHSVPYLGFEAFVESLPAGSMTGAPKKRSCEILQGVEKGERRGLYSGVLGYLDVGGGGDFSVVIRTAIKIDNDDLQTDDKEDVWRLGAGGAVTSQSTPQGEYEEMIAKFGSTSRAFMPLPPPKLRTKGRRVEIIEPDDPEFADLLASMRGGEELTLDDAQIMLRAVERELRRRTGQDSGNDTTEVE
;
A
#
# COMPACT_ATOMS: atom_id res chain seq x y z
N MET A 1 -42.70 35.85 -11.77
CA MET A 1 -42.55 34.86 -10.67
C MET A 1 -42.59 33.47 -11.29
N ALA A 2 -41.42 32.87 -11.49
CA ALA A 2 -41.31 31.47 -11.92
C ALA A 2 -41.62 30.56 -10.72
N PRO A 3 -42.33 29.44 -10.90
CA PRO A 3 -42.65 28.56 -9.77
C PRO A 3 -41.36 27.90 -9.28
N ALA A 4 -41.10 28.05 -7.99
CA ALA A 4 -40.03 27.37 -7.27
C ALA A 4 -40.32 25.86 -7.24
N ILE A 5 -39.86 25.14 -8.27
CA ILE A 5 -39.56 23.72 -8.11
C ILE A 5 -38.29 23.69 -7.28
N LEU A 6 -38.37 23.19 -6.05
CA LEU A 6 -37.20 22.74 -5.29
C LEU A 6 -36.52 21.68 -6.16
N THR A 7 -35.58 22.07 -7.02
CA THR A 7 -34.87 21.15 -7.90
C THR A 7 -33.94 20.33 -7.01
N GLN A 8 -34.33 19.08 -6.74
CA GLN A 8 -33.40 18.10 -6.20
C GLN A 8 -32.16 18.06 -7.10
N ARG A 9 -30.98 17.96 -6.48
CA ARG A 9 -29.72 17.81 -7.21
C ARG A 9 -29.83 16.57 -8.12
N PRO A 10 -29.45 16.66 -9.41
CA PRO A 10 -29.52 15.52 -10.32
C PRO A 10 -28.79 14.30 -9.77
N ARG A 11 -29.27 13.10 -10.11
CA ARG A 11 -28.72 11.84 -9.61
C ARG A 11 -28.21 10.98 -10.76
N ILE A 12 -26.98 10.48 -10.62
CA ILE A 12 -26.37 9.53 -11.55
C ILE A 12 -26.25 8.19 -10.84
N LEU A 13 -26.72 7.11 -11.46
CA LEU A 13 -26.48 5.75 -10.99
C LEU A 13 -25.18 5.23 -11.60
N PHE A 14 -24.25 4.75 -10.79
CA PHE A 14 -23.06 4.03 -11.25
C PHE A 14 -23.22 2.54 -10.94
N LEU A 15 -23.17 1.70 -11.99
CA LEU A 15 -23.17 0.25 -11.87
C LEU A 15 -21.72 -0.25 -11.83
N ASP A 16 -21.28 -0.72 -10.67
CA ASP A 16 -19.94 -1.23 -10.42
C ASP A 16 -19.89 -2.74 -10.73
N ALA A 17 -19.08 -3.13 -11.72
CA ALA A 17 -18.84 -4.52 -12.06
C ALA A 17 -17.57 -5.07 -11.38
N TYR A 18 -17.31 -4.65 -10.13
CA TYR A 18 -16.14 -5.03 -9.33
C TYR A 18 -14.80 -4.62 -9.95
N ASP A 19 -14.78 -3.47 -10.61
CA ASP A 19 -13.54 -2.90 -11.14
C ASP A 19 -12.74 -2.18 -10.04
N SER A 20 -11.42 -2.21 -10.18
CA SER A 20 -10.51 -1.57 -9.23
C SER A 20 -10.30 -0.09 -9.47
N PHE A 21 -10.99 0.52 -10.43
CA PHE A 21 -10.92 1.96 -10.73
C PHE A 21 -12.28 2.66 -10.60
N SER A 22 -13.34 1.97 -10.16
CA SER A 22 -14.69 2.52 -10.00
C SER A 22 -14.78 3.84 -9.19
N ASN A 23 -14.10 3.94 -8.04
CA ASN A 23 -14.08 5.17 -7.25
C ASN A 23 -13.32 6.32 -7.94
N ASN A 24 -12.37 6.03 -8.84
CA ASN A 24 -11.74 7.07 -9.67
C ASN A 24 -12.76 7.64 -10.66
N ILE A 25 -13.64 6.80 -11.22
CA ILE A 25 -14.74 7.23 -12.10
C ILE A 25 -15.76 8.07 -11.33
N VAL A 26 -16.15 7.61 -10.14
CA VAL A 26 -17.03 8.40 -9.27
C VAL A 26 -16.39 9.75 -8.95
N ALA A 27 -15.10 9.76 -8.61
CA ALA A 27 -14.39 10.99 -8.28
C ALA A 27 -14.29 11.97 -9.45
N ILE A 28 -13.89 11.52 -10.65
CA ILE A 28 -13.82 12.40 -11.82
C ILE A 28 -15.21 12.94 -12.21
N VAL A 29 -16.27 12.15 -12.03
CA VAL A 29 -17.65 12.60 -12.28
C VAL A 29 -18.05 13.67 -11.27
N GLU A 30 -17.92 13.41 -9.97
CA GLU A 30 -18.31 14.35 -8.91
C GLU A 30 -17.54 15.68 -8.94
N GLN A 31 -16.25 15.63 -9.32
CA GLN A 31 -15.41 16.83 -9.46
C GLN A 31 -15.80 17.70 -10.65
N ASN A 32 -16.42 17.13 -11.69
CA ASN A 32 -16.62 17.81 -12.98
C ASN A 32 -18.11 17.98 -13.36
N ILE A 33 -19.01 17.29 -12.67
CA ILE A 33 -20.44 17.32 -12.92
C ILE A 33 -21.18 17.63 -11.61
N ASP A 34 -22.09 18.60 -11.65
CA ASP A 34 -22.97 18.89 -10.52
C ASP A 34 -24.14 17.88 -10.45
N ALA A 35 -23.80 16.64 -10.08
CA ALA A 35 -24.74 15.56 -9.84
C ALA A 35 -24.27 14.72 -8.66
N HIS A 36 -25.21 14.12 -7.94
CA HIS A 36 -24.92 13.15 -6.90
C HIS A 36 -24.80 11.75 -7.52
N VAL A 37 -23.65 11.09 -7.36
CA VAL A 37 -23.44 9.73 -7.85
C VAL A 37 -23.87 8.73 -6.78
N VAL A 38 -24.68 7.75 -7.16
CA VAL A 38 -25.04 6.61 -6.31
C VAL A 38 -24.44 5.37 -6.92
N LYS A 39 -23.57 4.69 -6.18
CA LYS A 39 -22.92 3.45 -6.61
C LYS A 39 -23.70 2.24 -6.10
N ILE A 40 -23.91 1.26 -6.98
CA ILE A 40 -24.40 -0.09 -6.64
C ILE A 40 -23.61 -1.14 -7.42
N PHE A 41 -23.55 -2.37 -6.91
CA PHE A 41 -22.96 -3.47 -7.66
C PHE A 41 -23.93 -4.06 -8.69
N ILE A 42 -23.38 -4.62 -9.77
CA ILE A 42 -24.16 -5.24 -10.86
C ILE A 42 -24.98 -6.45 -10.44
N ASP A 43 -24.75 -7.01 -9.25
CA ASP A 43 -25.39 -8.21 -8.72
C ASP A 43 -26.15 -7.93 -7.42
N ASP A 44 -26.56 -6.68 -7.17
CA ASP A 44 -27.31 -6.31 -5.96
C ASP A 44 -28.55 -7.22 -5.78
N PRO A 45 -28.63 -7.98 -4.67
CA PRO A 45 -29.67 -8.99 -4.46
C PRO A 45 -31.07 -8.39 -4.33
N ASN A 46 -31.19 -7.09 -4.01
CA ASN A 46 -32.49 -6.41 -3.91
C ASN A 46 -33.04 -5.99 -5.26
N LEU A 47 -32.18 -5.84 -6.27
CA LEU A 47 -32.53 -5.35 -7.60
C LEU A 47 -32.56 -6.45 -8.65
N THR A 48 -31.86 -7.56 -8.42
CA THR A 48 -31.86 -8.76 -9.27
C THR A 48 -33.09 -9.67 -9.06
N GLN A 49 -33.93 -9.41 -8.05
CA GLN A 49 -35.19 -10.15 -7.85
C GLN A 49 -36.26 -9.75 -8.87
N VAL A 50 -36.83 -10.75 -9.53
CA VAL A 50 -37.99 -10.59 -10.42
C VAL A 50 -39.26 -10.61 -9.57
N LYS A 51 -40.08 -9.54 -9.63
CA LYS A 51 -41.40 -9.52 -8.99
C LYS A 51 -42.32 -10.55 -9.67
N ASP A 52 -43.16 -11.23 -8.89
CA ASP A 52 -44.09 -12.30 -9.31
C ASP A 52 -45.08 -11.90 -10.43
N ASP A 53 -45.18 -10.61 -10.79
CA ASP A 53 -46.09 -10.09 -11.81
C ASP A 53 -45.50 -10.07 -13.23
N GLY A 54 -44.23 -10.46 -13.42
CA GLY A 54 -43.62 -10.73 -14.73
C GLY A 54 -43.52 -9.55 -15.70
N GLN A 55 -43.94 -8.34 -15.30
CA GLN A 55 -43.98 -7.15 -16.15
C GLN A 55 -43.01 -6.04 -15.72
N HIS A 56 -42.49 -6.03 -14.48
CA HIS A 56 -41.61 -4.96 -14.00
C HIS A 56 -40.46 -5.48 -13.14
N SER A 57 -39.20 -5.27 -13.57
CA SER A 57 -38.03 -5.54 -12.72
C SER A 57 -37.90 -4.46 -11.63
N ALA A 58 -37.51 -4.85 -10.42
CA ALA A 58 -37.23 -3.92 -9.33
C ALA A 58 -36.20 -2.87 -9.74
N PHE A 59 -35.24 -3.27 -10.56
CA PHE A 59 -34.24 -2.40 -11.17
C PHE A 59 -34.86 -1.30 -12.06
N THR A 60 -35.81 -1.63 -12.93
CA THR A 60 -36.47 -0.63 -13.79
C THR A 60 -37.23 0.43 -12.98
N ASP A 61 -37.84 0.04 -11.87
CA ASP A 61 -38.46 0.99 -10.93
C ASP A 61 -37.43 1.88 -10.25
N TYR A 62 -36.28 1.31 -9.85
CA TYR A 62 -35.18 2.02 -9.22
C TYR A 62 -34.57 3.09 -10.15
N LEU A 63 -34.42 2.77 -11.44
CA LEU A 63 -33.91 3.67 -12.48
C LEU A 63 -34.72 4.96 -12.63
N LYS A 64 -36.03 4.96 -12.32
CA LYS A 64 -36.89 6.15 -12.41
C LYS A 64 -36.44 7.30 -11.51
N SER A 65 -35.61 7.00 -10.50
CA SER A 65 -35.10 7.99 -9.55
C SER A 65 -33.77 8.64 -9.96
N PHE A 66 -33.28 8.34 -11.18
CA PHE A 66 -32.00 8.79 -11.72
C PHE A 66 -32.16 9.54 -13.05
N ASP A 67 -31.27 10.50 -13.28
CA ASP A 67 -31.21 11.31 -14.49
C ASP A 67 -30.23 10.76 -15.53
N GLY A 68 -29.34 9.85 -15.11
CA GLY A 68 -28.36 9.20 -15.96
C GLY A 68 -27.78 7.96 -15.29
N VAL A 69 -27.23 7.06 -16.10
CA VAL A 69 -26.57 5.84 -15.63
C VAL A 69 -25.17 5.76 -16.24
N ILE A 70 -24.19 5.36 -15.44
CA ILE A 70 -22.87 4.94 -15.90
C ILE A 70 -22.81 3.43 -15.72
N ALA A 71 -22.68 2.70 -16.83
CA ALA A 71 -22.37 1.29 -16.83
C ALA A 71 -20.84 1.16 -16.75
N GLY A 72 -20.34 0.87 -15.55
CA GLY A 72 -18.91 0.88 -15.25
C GLY A 72 -18.10 -0.21 -15.97
N PRO A 73 -16.77 -0.13 -15.85
CA PRO A 73 -15.86 -1.20 -16.23
C PRO A 73 -15.97 -2.39 -15.26
N GLY A 74 -15.36 -3.51 -15.62
CA GLY A 74 -15.27 -4.72 -14.80
C GLY A 74 -14.39 -5.78 -15.47
N PRO A 75 -13.87 -6.75 -14.71
CA PRO A 75 -13.24 -7.92 -15.28
C PRO A 75 -14.29 -8.83 -15.92
N GLY A 76 -13.82 -9.74 -16.77
CA GLY A 76 -14.64 -10.78 -17.37
C GLY A 76 -15.02 -10.50 -18.80
N TRP A 77 -16.11 -11.11 -19.25
CA TRP A 77 -16.52 -11.08 -20.64
C TRP A 77 -17.97 -10.60 -20.79
N ALA A 78 -18.20 -9.67 -21.72
CA ALA A 78 -19.55 -9.16 -22.00
C ALA A 78 -20.57 -10.24 -22.44
N LYS A 79 -20.12 -11.42 -22.90
CA LYS A 79 -20.99 -12.57 -23.21
C LYS A 79 -21.38 -13.39 -21.97
N CYS A 80 -20.74 -13.15 -20.83
CA CYS A 80 -21.05 -13.82 -19.56
C CYS A 80 -22.08 -12.99 -18.79
N GLU A 81 -23.26 -13.57 -18.53
CA GLU A 81 -24.32 -12.85 -17.83
C GLU A 81 -23.96 -12.47 -16.38
N LYS A 82 -23.08 -13.25 -15.73
CA LYS A 82 -22.63 -12.95 -14.36
C LYS A 82 -21.72 -11.73 -14.31
N ASP A 83 -20.89 -11.55 -15.33
CA ASP A 83 -19.92 -10.44 -15.40
C ASP A 83 -20.63 -9.12 -15.74
N VAL A 84 -21.74 -9.18 -16.49
CA VAL A 84 -22.53 -8.01 -16.90
C VAL A 84 -23.62 -7.64 -15.88
N GLY A 85 -24.24 -8.63 -15.25
CA GLY A 85 -25.30 -8.44 -14.25
C GLY A 85 -26.43 -7.51 -14.73
N LEU A 86 -26.81 -6.55 -13.88
CA LEU A 86 -27.89 -5.58 -14.13
C LEU A 86 -27.68 -4.70 -15.37
N MET A 87 -26.44 -4.55 -15.89
CA MET A 87 -26.19 -3.73 -17.09
C MET A 87 -26.98 -4.25 -18.30
N LYS A 88 -27.23 -5.57 -18.39
CA LYS A 88 -27.97 -6.17 -19.51
C LYS A 88 -29.40 -5.66 -19.63
N GLU A 89 -30.02 -5.30 -18.49
CA GLU A 89 -31.38 -4.75 -18.46
C GLU A 89 -31.45 -3.33 -19.02
N LEU A 90 -30.35 -2.55 -18.97
CA LEU A 90 -30.32 -1.18 -19.51
C LEU A 90 -30.56 -1.18 -21.02
N TRP A 91 -30.05 -2.19 -21.72
CA TRP A 91 -30.06 -2.24 -23.18
C TRP A 91 -31.42 -2.64 -23.74
N SER A 92 -32.21 -3.39 -22.95
CA SER A 92 -33.56 -3.87 -23.27
C SER A 92 -34.70 -2.93 -22.84
N LEU A 93 -34.37 -1.78 -22.22
CA LEU A 93 -35.35 -0.77 -21.80
C LEU A 93 -36.24 -0.30 -22.96
N GLN A 94 -37.54 -0.21 -22.68
CA GLN A 94 -38.56 0.34 -23.59
C GLN A 94 -38.47 1.88 -23.64
N GLU A 95 -39.09 2.51 -24.64
CA GLU A 95 -38.98 3.96 -24.88
C GLU A 95 -39.42 4.81 -23.67
N GLU A 96 -40.45 4.36 -22.94
CA GLU A 96 -40.97 5.00 -21.72
C GLU A 96 -40.08 4.78 -20.49
N GLN A 97 -39.10 3.90 -20.57
CA GLN A 97 -38.17 3.56 -19.49
C GLN A 97 -36.74 4.04 -19.74
N LEU A 98 -36.41 4.46 -20.98
CA LEU A 98 -35.07 4.94 -21.34
C LEU A 98 -34.55 6.00 -20.37
N VAL A 99 -33.26 5.92 -20.08
CA VAL A 99 -32.47 6.88 -19.31
C VAL A 99 -31.13 7.05 -20.05
N PRO A 100 -30.51 8.23 -20.04
CA PRO A 100 -29.19 8.39 -20.65
C PRO A 100 -28.14 7.46 -20.02
N VAL A 101 -27.37 6.74 -20.84
CA VAL A 101 -26.34 5.81 -20.36
C VAL A 101 -24.97 6.13 -20.95
N PHE A 102 -23.93 6.04 -20.11
CA PHE A 102 -22.52 6.04 -20.53
C PHE A 102 -21.87 4.71 -20.14
N GLY A 103 -21.50 3.89 -21.12
CA GLY A 103 -20.77 2.63 -20.92
C GLY A 103 -19.26 2.84 -20.96
N ILE A 104 -18.53 2.22 -20.04
CA ILE A 104 -17.05 2.27 -19.98
C ILE A 104 -16.52 0.84 -19.99
N CYS A 105 -15.52 0.55 -20.85
CA CYS A 105 -14.89 -0.77 -20.99
C CYS A 105 -15.92 -1.91 -21.08
N LEU A 106 -16.11 -2.72 -20.03
CA LEU A 106 -17.11 -3.80 -20.00
C LEU A 106 -18.54 -3.29 -20.25
N GLY A 107 -18.94 -2.15 -19.68
CA GLY A 107 -20.24 -1.53 -19.95
C GLY A 107 -20.39 -1.09 -21.41
N PHE A 108 -19.30 -0.62 -22.04
CA PHE A 108 -19.26 -0.31 -23.48
C PHE A 108 -19.36 -1.57 -24.36
N GLN A 109 -18.62 -2.63 -24.01
CA GLN A 109 -18.66 -3.91 -24.70
C GLN A 109 -20.05 -4.55 -24.62
N SER A 110 -20.65 -4.56 -23.43
CA SER A 110 -22.00 -5.06 -23.19
C SER A 110 -23.05 -4.30 -24.01
N MET A 111 -22.95 -2.97 -24.05
CA MET A 111 -23.82 -2.14 -24.90
C MET A 111 -23.66 -2.51 -26.38
N CYS A 112 -22.43 -2.55 -26.90
CA CYS A 112 -22.21 -2.86 -28.32
C CYS A 112 -22.72 -4.27 -28.69
N LEU A 113 -22.47 -5.26 -27.84
CA LEU A 113 -22.94 -6.63 -28.02
C LEU A 113 -24.48 -6.71 -28.09
N ALA A 114 -25.17 -5.93 -27.24
CA ALA A 114 -26.64 -5.88 -27.24
C ALA A 114 -27.25 -5.32 -28.54
N PHE A 115 -26.46 -4.60 -29.35
CA PHE A 115 -26.88 -3.98 -30.61
C PHE A 115 -26.13 -4.56 -31.83
N GLY A 116 -25.80 -5.86 -31.77
CA GLY A 116 -25.38 -6.66 -32.93
C GLY A 116 -23.88 -6.74 -33.17
N ALA A 117 -23.04 -6.10 -32.34
CA ALA A 117 -21.60 -6.26 -32.44
C ALA A 117 -21.12 -7.60 -31.87
N ASP A 118 -19.90 -8.01 -32.21
CA ASP A 118 -19.22 -9.14 -31.55
C ASP A 118 -18.06 -8.66 -30.67
N ILE A 119 -17.58 -9.52 -29.77
CA ILE A 119 -16.46 -9.27 -28.86
C ILE A 119 -15.37 -10.32 -29.09
N GLU A 120 -14.17 -9.87 -29.43
CA GLU A 120 -13.00 -10.71 -29.72
C GLU A 120 -11.81 -10.35 -28.82
N ARG A 121 -10.88 -11.29 -28.64
CA ARG A 121 -9.60 -11.04 -27.98
C ARG A 121 -8.70 -10.20 -28.89
N LEU A 122 -7.97 -9.28 -28.29
CA LEU A 122 -6.84 -8.63 -28.95
C LEU A 122 -5.67 -9.60 -29.10
N GLU A 123 -4.90 -9.44 -30.17
CA GLU A 123 -3.62 -10.14 -30.31
C GLU A 123 -2.58 -9.61 -29.32
N GLU A 124 -2.62 -8.30 -29.06
CA GLU A 124 -1.77 -7.60 -28.08
C GLU A 124 -2.65 -6.87 -27.06
N PRO A 125 -2.86 -7.44 -25.85
CA PRO A 125 -3.62 -6.78 -24.79
C PRO A 125 -3.04 -5.41 -24.40
N LYS A 126 -3.93 -4.46 -24.11
CA LYS A 126 -3.58 -3.08 -23.77
C LYS A 126 -3.96 -2.82 -22.31
N HIS A 127 -3.05 -3.18 -21.39
CA HIS A 127 -3.18 -2.95 -19.94
C HIS A 127 -2.14 -1.92 -19.48
N GLY A 128 -2.60 -0.76 -19.00
CA GLY A 128 -1.73 0.36 -18.61
C GLY A 128 -1.04 1.05 -19.79
N ILE A 129 -1.55 0.87 -21.01
CA ILE A 129 -0.96 1.44 -22.22
C ILE A 129 -1.67 2.74 -22.59
N ILE A 130 -0.89 3.78 -22.84
CA ILE A 130 -1.38 5.11 -23.21
C ILE A 130 -1.22 5.27 -24.72
N THR A 131 -2.30 5.51 -25.44
CA THR A 131 -2.26 5.75 -26.89
C THR A 131 -3.02 7.00 -27.29
N THR A 132 -2.79 7.48 -28.51
CA THR A 132 -3.57 8.57 -29.09
C THR A 132 -4.82 8.00 -29.75
N VAL A 133 -6.00 8.45 -29.32
CA VAL A 133 -7.29 8.00 -29.87
C VAL A 133 -7.79 8.99 -30.93
N LEU A 134 -8.06 8.51 -32.14
CA LEU A 134 -8.68 9.29 -33.21
C LEU A 134 -10.19 9.36 -33.00
N HIS A 135 -10.78 10.56 -33.00
CA HIS A 135 -12.23 10.72 -32.78
C HIS A 135 -12.89 11.66 -33.80
N LYS A 136 -14.22 11.54 -33.91
CA LYS A 136 -15.07 12.31 -34.85
C LYS A 136 -15.16 13.81 -34.50
N GLY A 137 -14.81 14.19 -33.28
CA GLY A 137 -14.86 15.60 -32.79
C GLY A 137 -16.29 16.12 -32.58
N GLN A 138 -17.26 15.20 -32.53
CA GLN A 138 -18.69 15.46 -32.36
C GLN A 138 -19.22 14.64 -31.19
N SER A 139 -20.48 14.86 -30.80
CA SER A 139 -21.11 14.13 -29.67
C SER A 139 -20.29 14.36 -28.39
N ILE A 140 -20.02 13.28 -27.63
CA ILE A 140 -19.20 13.29 -26.41
C ILE A 140 -17.76 13.77 -26.65
N PHE A 141 -17.25 13.77 -27.89
CA PHE A 141 -15.90 14.27 -28.25
C PHE A 141 -15.90 15.74 -28.73
N ARG A 142 -16.96 16.50 -28.48
CA ARG A 142 -17.05 17.91 -28.88
C ARG A 142 -16.02 18.76 -28.12
N GLY A 143 -15.18 19.47 -28.87
CA GLY A 143 -14.15 20.34 -28.29
C GLY A 143 -13.01 19.57 -27.63
N VAL A 144 -12.90 18.26 -27.90
CA VAL A 144 -11.72 17.46 -27.58
C VAL A 144 -10.75 17.61 -28.75
N GLU A 145 -9.49 17.96 -28.48
CA GLU A 145 -8.48 18.14 -29.53
C GLU A 145 -7.63 16.89 -29.75
N ARG A 146 -6.70 16.61 -28.83
CA ARG A 146 -5.84 15.43 -28.87
C ARG A 146 -6.10 14.60 -27.62
N LEU A 147 -6.78 13.47 -27.79
CA LEU A 147 -7.06 12.54 -26.71
C LEU A 147 -5.92 11.53 -26.54
N LEU A 148 -5.25 11.58 -25.39
CA LEU A 148 -4.34 10.54 -24.92
C LEU A 148 -5.06 9.75 -23.85
N ALA A 149 -5.34 8.47 -24.12
CA ALA A 149 -6.15 7.65 -23.25
C ALA A 149 -5.39 6.42 -22.75
N THR A 150 -5.49 6.16 -21.45
CA THR A 150 -5.05 4.89 -20.86
C THR A 150 -6.05 3.79 -21.17
N GLN A 151 -5.52 2.65 -21.57
CA GLN A 151 -6.29 1.45 -21.89
C GLN A 151 -6.05 0.35 -20.86
N TYR A 152 -7.14 -0.32 -20.48
CA TYR A 152 -7.15 -1.53 -19.65
C TYR A 152 -8.10 -2.56 -20.25
N HIS A 153 -7.78 -3.05 -21.45
CA HIS A 153 -8.59 -4.10 -22.09
C HIS A 153 -7.73 -5.08 -22.90
N SER A 154 -8.13 -6.35 -22.83
CA SER A 154 -7.66 -7.45 -23.67
C SER A 154 -8.73 -7.89 -24.68
N LEU A 155 -9.96 -7.40 -24.52
CA LEU A 155 -11.10 -7.70 -25.39
C LEU A 155 -11.55 -6.42 -26.11
N HIS A 156 -12.02 -6.57 -27.34
CA HIS A 156 -12.46 -5.44 -28.13
C HIS A 156 -13.71 -5.73 -28.96
N VAL A 157 -14.42 -4.66 -29.32
CA VAL A 157 -15.64 -4.71 -30.12
C VAL A 157 -15.32 -4.85 -31.62
N LYS A 158 -16.00 -5.78 -32.28
CA LYS A 158 -16.03 -5.96 -33.74
C LYS A 158 -17.40 -5.55 -34.28
N LEU A 159 -17.38 -4.58 -35.19
CA LEU A 159 -18.57 -4.12 -35.92
C LEU A 159 -18.67 -4.70 -37.33
N ASP A 160 -17.73 -5.56 -37.73
CA ASP A 160 -17.43 -5.90 -39.13
C ASP A 160 -17.14 -4.67 -40.01
N HIS A 161 -16.60 -3.61 -39.42
CA HIS A 161 -16.26 -2.42 -40.17
C HIS A 161 -15.03 -2.69 -41.08
N PRO A 162 -15.03 -2.27 -42.37
CA PRO A 162 -13.92 -2.53 -43.29
C PRO A 162 -12.55 -2.05 -42.80
N ILE A 163 -12.50 -1.01 -41.95
CA ILE A 163 -11.26 -0.51 -41.36
C ILE A 163 -10.60 -1.55 -40.44
N GLN A 164 -11.39 -2.40 -39.77
CA GLN A 164 -10.88 -3.41 -38.83
C GLN A 164 -10.19 -4.56 -39.58
N SER A 165 -10.55 -4.80 -40.85
CA SER A 165 -9.96 -5.86 -41.68
C SER A 165 -8.91 -5.33 -42.67
N LYS A 166 -9.15 -4.18 -43.30
CA LYS A 166 -8.29 -3.65 -44.39
C LYS A 166 -7.38 -2.49 -43.98
N ARG A 167 -7.55 -1.92 -42.78
CA ARG A 167 -6.85 -0.72 -42.29
C ARG A 167 -6.85 0.48 -43.25
N ALA A 168 -7.76 0.48 -44.22
CA ALA A 168 -7.92 1.54 -45.18
C ALA A 168 -9.41 1.79 -45.44
N VAL A 169 -9.79 3.05 -45.38
CA VAL A 169 -11.05 3.54 -45.93
C VAL A 169 -10.75 4.35 -47.18
N ARG A 170 -11.69 4.36 -48.14
CA ARG A 170 -11.51 5.16 -49.36
C ARG A 170 -11.67 6.64 -49.08
N TYR A 171 -12.56 6.97 -48.14
CA TYR A 171 -12.84 8.35 -47.71
C TYR A 171 -12.88 8.42 -46.18
N PRO A 172 -12.28 9.45 -45.54
CA PRO A 172 -12.26 9.56 -44.08
C PRO A 172 -13.64 9.57 -43.42
N ALA A 173 -14.68 10.05 -44.12
CA ALA A 173 -16.05 10.07 -43.60
C ALA A 173 -16.59 8.66 -43.28
N GLN A 174 -16.13 7.63 -44.00
CA GLN A 174 -16.57 6.25 -43.83
C GLN A 174 -16.18 5.66 -42.47
N LEU A 175 -15.17 6.21 -41.78
CA LEU A 175 -14.76 5.77 -40.44
C LEU A 175 -15.89 5.86 -39.41
N TRP A 176 -16.87 6.72 -39.67
CA TRP A 176 -17.91 7.11 -38.73
C TRP A 176 -19.30 6.61 -39.15
N GLU A 177 -19.37 5.80 -40.21
CA GLU A 177 -20.63 5.27 -40.73
C GLU A 177 -20.97 3.96 -39.99
N PRO A 178 -22.24 3.73 -39.61
CA PRO A 178 -22.70 2.43 -39.12
C PRO A 178 -22.45 1.33 -40.16
N THR A 179 -22.28 0.09 -39.68
CA THR A 179 -22.11 -1.07 -40.56
C THR A 179 -23.44 -1.76 -40.86
N GLU A 180 -23.46 -2.64 -41.87
CA GLU A 180 -24.65 -3.45 -42.15
C GLU A 180 -24.98 -4.40 -40.99
N THR A 181 -23.96 -4.93 -40.30
CA THR A 181 -24.12 -5.79 -39.13
C THR A 181 -24.61 -5.00 -37.91
N CYS A 182 -24.16 -3.75 -37.74
CA CYS A 182 -24.46 -2.91 -36.58
C CYS A 182 -25.07 -1.55 -37.01
N PRO A 183 -26.28 -1.52 -37.60
CA PRO A 183 -26.85 -0.29 -38.17
C PRO A 183 -27.25 0.74 -37.11
N GLU A 184 -27.40 0.32 -35.86
CA GLU A 184 -27.82 1.17 -34.74
C GLU A 184 -26.66 1.84 -33.99
N LEU A 185 -25.42 1.44 -34.30
CA LEU A 185 -24.21 1.90 -33.64
C LEU A 185 -23.41 2.80 -34.56
N GLU A 186 -23.24 4.05 -34.16
CA GLU A 186 -22.41 5.04 -34.85
C GLU A 186 -21.01 5.06 -34.22
N PRO A 187 -19.94 4.68 -34.96
CA PRO A 187 -18.58 4.80 -34.48
C PRO A 187 -18.19 6.26 -34.25
N LEU A 188 -17.56 6.54 -33.11
CA LEU A 188 -17.13 7.89 -32.72
C LEU A 188 -15.62 8.00 -32.53
N ALA A 189 -14.93 6.90 -32.22
CA ALA A 189 -13.50 6.90 -31.99
C ALA A 189 -12.83 5.56 -32.33
N TRP A 190 -11.56 5.61 -32.75
CA TRP A 190 -10.73 4.48 -33.16
C TRP A 190 -9.28 4.65 -32.66
N ASP A 191 -8.63 3.52 -32.38
CA ASP A 191 -7.18 3.43 -32.16
C ASP A 191 -6.52 2.61 -33.27
N PHE A 192 -5.33 3.03 -33.68
CA PHE A 192 -4.51 2.44 -34.73
C PHE A 192 -3.08 2.10 -34.28
N ASP A 193 -2.79 2.22 -32.98
CA ASP A 193 -1.44 2.13 -32.39
C ASP A 193 -0.72 0.79 -32.63
N SER A 194 -1.42 -0.34 -32.50
CA SER A 194 -0.82 -1.67 -32.70
C SER A 194 -1.11 -2.19 -34.10
N GLU A 195 -0.09 -2.50 -34.89
CA GLU A 195 -0.25 -3.12 -36.22
C GLU A 195 -0.98 -4.46 -36.16
N ARG A 196 -0.67 -5.27 -35.13
CA ARG A 196 -1.24 -6.60 -34.92
C ARG A 196 -2.73 -6.56 -34.61
N ASN A 197 -3.15 -5.63 -33.74
CA ASN A 197 -4.55 -5.53 -33.35
C ASN A 197 -5.49 -4.99 -34.43
N GLY A 198 -4.99 -4.43 -35.53
CA GLY A 198 -5.87 -3.75 -36.48
C GLY A 198 -6.38 -2.41 -35.93
N ALA A 199 -7.50 -1.92 -36.48
CA ALA A 199 -8.20 -0.77 -35.94
C ALA A 199 -9.11 -1.21 -34.78
N VAL A 200 -8.92 -0.60 -33.60
CA VAL A 200 -9.68 -0.92 -32.40
C VAL A 200 -10.73 0.17 -32.17
N LEU A 201 -11.98 -0.23 -32.01
CA LEU A 201 -13.08 0.71 -31.76
C LEU A 201 -12.99 1.25 -30.33
N MET A 202 -12.96 2.57 -30.19
CA MET A 202 -12.74 3.25 -28.90
C MET A 202 -13.96 4.01 -28.38
N GLY A 203 -14.96 4.28 -29.21
CA GLY A 203 -16.16 4.95 -28.76
C GLY A 203 -17.30 4.86 -29.76
N VAL A 204 -18.53 4.80 -29.24
CA VAL A 204 -19.76 4.63 -30.02
C VAL A 204 -20.89 5.45 -29.41
N LYS A 205 -21.86 5.79 -30.25
CA LYS A 205 -23.19 6.26 -29.84
C LYS A 205 -24.27 5.42 -30.52
N HIS A 206 -25.36 5.15 -29.79
CA HIS A 206 -26.57 4.63 -30.41
C HIS A 206 -27.32 5.74 -31.16
N ILE A 207 -27.71 5.48 -32.41
CA ILE A 207 -28.35 6.49 -33.28
C ILE A 207 -29.72 6.99 -32.79
N GLN A 208 -30.43 6.21 -31.97
CA GLN A 208 -31.80 6.48 -31.52
C GLN A 208 -31.91 6.60 -29.99
N LYS A 209 -31.35 5.63 -29.26
CA LYS A 209 -31.37 5.63 -27.79
C LYS A 209 -30.30 6.58 -27.22
N PRO A 210 -30.49 7.16 -26.02
CA PRO A 210 -29.52 8.06 -25.39
C PRO A 210 -28.34 7.28 -24.77
N PHE A 211 -27.70 6.42 -25.56
CA PHE A 211 -26.61 5.56 -25.11
C PHE A 211 -25.31 5.93 -25.82
N TRP A 212 -24.26 6.05 -25.02
CA TRP A 212 -22.89 6.31 -25.45
C TRP A 212 -21.96 5.37 -24.71
N GLY A 213 -20.76 5.15 -25.24
CA GLY A 213 -19.72 4.51 -24.46
C GLY A 213 -18.34 4.61 -25.07
N VAL A 214 -17.35 4.26 -24.26
CA VAL A 214 -15.93 4.28 -24.59
C VAL A 214 -15.22 3.01 -24.09
N GLN A 215 -14.21 2.54 -24.82
CA GLN A 215 -13.45 1.32 -24.47
C GLN A 215 -12.31 1.58 -23.48
N PHE A 216 -11.77 2.79 -23.46
CA PHE A 216 -10.66 3.20 -22.59
C PHE A 216 -11.16 3.74 -21.25
N HIS A 217 -10.25 4.08 -20.34
CA HIS A 217 -10.53 4.56 -18.99
C HIS A 217 -10.29 6.07 -18.87
N PRO A 218 -11.34 6.92 -18.94
CA PRO A 218 -11.18 8.37 -18.91
C PRO A 218 -10.65 8.91 -17.56
N GLU A 219 -10.77 8.12 -16.49
CA GLU A 219 -10.43 8.45 -15.11
C GLU A 219 -8.98 8.13 -14.70
N SER A 220 -8.28 7.33 -15.51
CA SER A 220 -6.89 6.97 -15.27
C SER A 220 -6.01 8.21 -15.18
N ILE A 221 -5.05 8.23 -14.26
CA ILE A 221 -4.19 9.40 -14.03
C ILE A 221 -3.37 9.81 -15.26
N CYS A 222 -3.11 8.88 -16.18
CA CYS A 222 -2.39 9.14 -17.43
C CYS A 222 -3.30 9.42 -18.64
N THR A 223 -4.62 9.32 -18.49
CA THR A 223 -5.53 9.90 -19.48
C THR A 223 -5.48 11.41 -19.32
N ASN A 224 -5.21 12.13 -20.41
CA ASN A 224 -5.08 13.59 -20.33
C ASN A 224 -6.40 14.27 -19.96
N ASP A 225 -6.36 15.57 -19.66
CA ASP A 225 -7.52 16.33 -19.15
C ASP A 225 -8.78 16.27 -20.04
N GLU A 226 -8.63 15.88 -21.31
CA GLU A 226 -9.73 15.59 -22.22
C GLU A 226 -10.67 14.48 -21.73
N GLY A 227 -10.19 13.54 -20.90
CA GLY A 227 -11.04 12.52 -20.26
C GLY A 227 -12.18 13.13 -19.43
N LYS A 228 -11.89 14.22 -18.68
CA LYS A 228 -12.88 14.97 -17.90
C LYS A 228 -13.93 15.62 -18.80
N ARG A 229 -13.51 16.09 -19.98
CA ARG A 229 -14.37 16.75 -20.96
C ARG A 229 -15.42 15.81 -21.54
N LEU A 230 -15.10 14.52 -21.68
CA LEU A 230 -16.05 13.50 -22.15
C LEU A 230 -17.26 13.38 -21.22
N PHE A 231 -17.03 13.33 -19.90
CA PHE A 231 -18.11 13.28 -18.92
C PHE A 231 -18.98 14.54 -18.96
N GLN A 232 -18.37 15.73 -19.05
CA GLN A 232 -19.10 16.99 -19.18
C GLN A 232 -20.00 17.00 -20.43
N ASN A 233 -19.45 16.61 -21.59
CA ASN A 233 -20.18 16.57 -22.85
C ASN A 233 -21.33 15.55 -22.82
N TRP A 234 -21.08 14.35 -22.27
CA TRP A 234 -22.11 13.33 -22.07
C TRP A 234 -23.23 13.87 -21.17
N TRP A 235 -22.87 14.52 -20.06
CA TRP A 235 -23.86 15.04 -19.12
C TRP A 235 -24.72 16.16 -19.72
N GLU A 236 -24.12 17.06 -20.51
CA GLU A 236 -24.86 18.07 -21.27
C GLU A 236 -25.90 17.43 -22.21
N ASP A 237 -25.49 16.39 -22.94
CA ASP A 237 -26.35 15.64 -23.87
C ASP A 237 -27.45 14.86 -23.13
N ALA A 238 -27.12 14.22 -22.00
CA ALA A 238 -28.06 13.52 -21.12
C ALA A 238 -29.14 14.46 -20.58
N GLN A 239 -28.73 15.61 -20.06
CA GLN A 239 -29.64 16.64 -19.55
C GLN A 239 -30.51 17.24 -20.66
N ALA A 240 -29.97 17.42 -21.86
CA ALA A 240 -30.75 17.86 -23.03
C ALA A 240 -31.81 16.82 -23.41
N TRP A 241 -31.48 15.53 -23.34
CA TRP A 241 -32.43 14.44 -23.59
C TRP A 241 -33.55 14.41 -22.54
N ASN A 242 -33.21 14.48 -21.24
CA ASN A 242 -34.18 14.50 -20.14
C ASN A 242 -35.16 15.67 -20.28
N ARG A 243 -34.67 16.88 -20.57
CA ARG A 243 -35.53 18.05 -20.81
C ARG A 243 -36.51 17.81 -21.96
N ARG A 244 -36.05 17.30 -23.11
CA ARG A 244 -36.93 17.01 -24.27
C ARG A 244 -38.01 15.98 -23.94
N ARG A 245 -37.68 14.98 -23.13
CA ARG A 245 -38.62 13.95 -22.69
C ARG A 245 -39.70 14.51 -21.78
N ILE A 246 -39.33 15.35 -20.81
CA ILE A 246 -40.29 16.03 -19.92
C ILE A 246 -41.27 16.86 -20.75
N PHE A 247 -40.81 17.59 -21.76
CA PHE A 247 -41.69 18.37 -22.64
C PHE A 247 -42.58 17.53 -23.57
N ARG A 248 -42.17 16.31 -23.95
CA ARG A 248 -43.01 15.37 -24.72
C ARG A 248 -44.12 14.75 -23.89
N ASN A 249 -43.90 14.53 -22.59
CA ASN A 249 -44.83 13.82 -21.70
C ASN A 249 -45.76 14.73 -20.89
N VAL A 250 -45.85 16.04 -21.17
CA VAL A 250 -46.84 16.92 -20.52
C VAL A 250 -48.24 16.65 -21.07
N PRO A 251 -49.21 16.18 -20.27
CA PRO A 251 -50.59 16.00 -20.72
C PRO A 251 -51.24 17.37 -21.01
N LYS A 252 -51.81 17.55 -22.20
CA LYS A 252 -52.63 18.72 -22.54
C LYS A 252 -53.94 18.68 -21.73
N LYS A 253 -53.99 19.51 -20.68
CA LYS A 253 -55.18 20.03 -19.96
C LYS A 253 -56.21 19.02 -19.43
N THR A 254 -56.45 19.10 -18.12
CA THR A 254 -57.83 19.25 -17.63
C THR A 254 -57.88 20.39 -16.62
N LEU A 255 -58.72 21.35 -16.96
CA LEU A 255 -59.04 22.56 -16.21
C LEU A 255 -60.14 22.23 -15.19
N MET A 256 -59.98 22.77 -13.97
CA MET A 256 -60.98 23.08 -12.93
C MET A 256 -61.31 21.98 -11.89
N PRO A 257 -61.80 22.33 -10.68
CA PRO A 257 -61.98 23.66 -10.06
C PRO A 257 -61.31 23.84 -8.68
N ASN A 258 -61.23 25.10 -8.26
CA ASN A 258 -60.85 25.55 -6.92
C ASN A 258 -61.70 24.92 -5.80
N THR A 259 -61.03 24.35 -4.80
CA THR A 259 -61.55 24.17 -3.44
C THR A 259 -60.55 24.78 -2.46
N PRO A 260 -60.96 25.69 -1.56
CA PRO A 260 -60.04 26.31 -0.62
C PRO A 260 -59.84 25.37 0.57
N SER A 261 -58.65 24.78 0.70
CA SER A 261 -58.22 24.15 1.94
C SER A 261 -57.54 25.20 2.83
N SER A 262 -58.11 25.40 4.02
CA SER A 262 -57.60 26.28 5.07
C SER A 262 -56.15 25.93 5.48
N PRO A 263 -55.34 26.92 5.91
CA PRO A 263 -53.98 26.65 6.38
C PRO A 263 -54.02 25.91 7.72
N MET A 264 -53.36 24.76 7.78
CA MET A 264 -53.00 24.14 9.06
C MET A 264 -52.10 25.09 9.83
N THR A 265 -52.45 25.33 11.09
CA THR A 265 -51.66 26.17 11.99
C THR A 265 -50.46 25.39 12.52
N PHE A 266 -49.40 26.12 12.89
CA PHE A 266 -48.16 25.61 13.50
C PHE A 266 -48.39 24.78 14.80
N ALA A 267 -49.62 24.74 15.30
CA ALA A 267 -50.04 23.95 16.45
C ALA A 267 -50.42 22.49 16.12
N ASP A 268 -50.74 22.16 14.86
CA ASP A 268 -51.10 20.78 14.48
C ASP A 268 -49.87 19.91 14.14
N PHE A 269 -48.75 20.53 13.76
CA PHE A 269 -47.47 19.85 13.48
C PHE A 269 -46.75 19.34 14.75
N ARG A 270 -47.13 19.85 15.94
CA ARG A 270 -46.41 19.58 17.19
C ARG A 270 -46.97 18.39 18.00
N ARG A 271 -47.95 17.67 17.46
CA ARG A 271 -48.64 16.56 18.14
C ARG A 271 -48.23 15.17 17.59
N GLU A 272 -47.45 15.11 16.53
CA GLU A 272 -46.95 13.85 15.92
C GLU A 272 -45.49 13.51 16.27
N LEU A 273 -44.77 14.43 16.91
CA LEU A 273 -43.42 14.18 17.45
C LEU A 273 -43.49 14.16 18.97
N GLY A 274 -43.92 13.02 19.51
CA GLY A 274 -44.02 12.77 20.94
C GLY A 274 -42.67 12.82 21.65
N PHE A 275 -42.34 13.99 22.20
CA PHE A 275 -41.30 14.16 23.21
C PHE A 275 -41.92 14.73 24.49
N GLN A 276 -41.99 13.90 25.54
CA GLN A 276 -41.84 14.38 26.91
C GLN A 276 -40.88 13.46 27.63
N GLY A 277 -39.76 14.06 28.07
CA GLY A 277 -38.76 13.40 28.89
C GLY A 277 -39.17 13.31 30.36
N ALA A 278 -38.49 12.42 31.07
CA ALA A 278 -38.34 12.49 32.51
C ALA A 278 -36.87 12.23 32.85
N MET A 279 -36.20 13.26 33.37
CA MET A 279 -34.93 13.16 34.07
C MET A 279 -35.05 12.18 35.23
N LYS A 280 -34.14 11.21 35.30
CA LYS A 280 -33.63 10.70 36.58
C LYS A 280 -32.12 10.50 36.49
N GLN A 281 -31.42 11.26 37.34
CA GLN A 281 -30.02 11.08 37.66
C GLN A 281 -29.83 9.70 38.31
N GLY A 282 -28.92 8.89 37.76
CA GLY A 282 -28.37 7.71 38.40
C GLY A 282 -26.85 7.84 38.46
N LYS A 283 -26.30 7.93 39.66
CA LYS A 283 -24.86 7.80 39.92
C LYS A 283 -24.46 6.35 39.61
N TYR A 284 -23.66 6.13 38.58
CA TYR A 284 -23.02 4.84 38.37
C TYR A 284 -21.77 4.74 39.25
N SER A 285 -21.81 3.78 40.16
CA SER A 285 -20.71 3.31 40.99
C SER A 285 -19.89 2.31 40.18
N THR A 286 -18.57 2.51 40.12
CA THR A 286 -17.55 1.70 39.44
C THR A 286 -17.22 0.39 40.17
N ALA A 287 -18.22 -0.33 40.69
CA ALA A 287 -18.01 -1.60 41.37
C ALA A 287 -19.18 -2.54 41.08
N ASN A 288 -18.94 -3.54 40.22
CA ASN A 288 -19.71 -4.76 39.93
C ASN A 288 -19.94 -5.01 38.43
N PHE A 289 -18.87 -5.11 37.63
CA PHE A 289 -18.96 -5.55 36.22
C PHE A 289 -18.20 -6.87 35.92
N ALA A 290 -17.49 -7.43 36.90
CA ALA A 290 -16.68 -8.65 36.72
C ALA A 290 -17.44 -9.94 37.08
N ALA A 291 -18.69 -10.10 36.64
CA ALA A 291 -19.41 -11.35 36.80
C ALA A 291 -20.37 -11.60 35.62
N ASN A 292 -20.00 -12.59 34.79
CA ASN A 292 -20.69 -13.13 33.62
C ASN A 292 -20.34 -12.46 32.27
N LEU A 293 -19.12 -12.67 31.80
CA LEU A 293 -18.89 -12.86 30.36
C LEU A 293 -19.29 -14.30 30.04
N ASP A 294 -20.39 -14.49 29.32
CA ASP A 294 -20.63 -15.75 28.60
C ASP A 294 -19.63 -15.80 27.43
N SER A 295 -18.90 -16.92 27.28
CA SER A 295 -17.72 -17.05 26.41
C SER A 295 -17.96 -16.82 24.91
N ASP A 296 -19.22 -16.74 24.47
CA ASP A 296 -19.54 -16.82 23.04
C ASP A 296 -19.72 -15.45 22.37
N THR A 297 -19.79 -14.34 23.12
CA THR A 297 -19.98 -13.00 22.54
C THR A 297 -19.32 -11.89 23.35
N ILE A 298 -18.23 -11.31 22.82
CA ILE A 298 -17.66 -10.03 23.27
C ILE A 298 -17.98 -8.96 22.22
N THR A 299 -18.45 -7.80 22.65
CA THR A 299 -18.62 -6.64 21.76
C THR A 299 -17.31 -5.85 21.59
N PRO A 300 -17.14 -5.07 20.50
CA PRO A 300 -15.96 -4.22 20.33
C PRO A 300 -15.70 -3.27 21.50
N PHE A 301 -16.76 -2.73 22.11
CA PHE A 301 -16.66 -1.83 23.25
C PHE A 301 -16.22 -2.54 24.54
N GLU A 302 -16.72 -3.76 24.78
CA GLU A 302 -16.29 -4.57 25.93
C GLU A 302 -14.83 -4.96 25.82
N LEU A 303 -14.36 -5.37 24.64
CA LEU A 303 -12.94 -5.65 24.39
C LEU A 303 -12.09 -4.40 24.64
N ALA A 304 -12.51 -3.25 24.10
CA ALA A 304 -11.78 -2.00 24.27
C ALA A 304 -11.69 -1.58 25.75
N SER A 305 -12.78 -1.74 26.50
CA SER A 305 -12.80 -1.53 27.94
C SER A 305 -11.91 -2.51 28.69
N LEU A 306 -11.87 -3.78 28.27
CA LEU A 306 -11.04 -4.82 28.90
C LEU A 306 -9.55 -4.55 28.71
N ILE A 307 -9.14 -4.12 27.51
CA ILE A 307 -7.73 -3.77 27.22
C ILE A 307 -7.31 -2.50 27.95
N ALA A 308 -8.20 -1.50 28.03
CA ALA A 308 -7.89 -0.24 28.69
C ALA A 308 -7.87 -0.38 30.22
N HIS A 309 -8.89 -0.99 30.81
CA HIS A 309 -9.13 -0.94 32.27
C HIS A 309 -8.93 -2.26 32.99
N GLY A 310 -8.68 -3.34 32.26
CA GLY A 310 -8.56 -4.67 32.82
C GLY A 310 -9.87 -5.23 33.37
N ASP A 311 -9.77 -6.41 33.98
CA ASP A 311 -10.88 -7.11 34.64
C ASP A 311 -10.86 -6.93 36.17
N GLY A 312 -9.85 -6.23 36.70
CA GLY A 312 -9.60 -6.06 38.14
C GLY A 312 -9.10 -7.33 38.83
N GLN A 313 -8.70 -8.37 38.09
CA GLN A 313 -8.19 -9.64 38.60
C GLN A 313 -6.91 -10.09 37.89
N THR A 314 -7.01 -10.47 36.61
CA THR A 314 -5.94 -11.09 35.82
C THR A 314 -5.34 -10.14 34.78
N ILE A 315 -6.13 -9.17 34.31
CA ILE A 315 -5.73 -8.20 33.30
C ILE A 315 -5.48 -6.84 34.00
N PRO A 316 -4.31 -6.22 33.81
CA PRO A 316 -3.98 -4.95 34.44
C PRO A 316 -4.76 -3.77 33.84
N ASP A 317 -4.98 -2.73 34.66
CA ASP A 317 -5.45 -1.42 34.20
C ASP A 317 -4.27 -0.68 33.54
N LEU A 318 -4.35 -0.52 32.22
CA LEU A 318 -3.32 0.07 31.36
C LEU A 318 -3.86 1.28 30.58
N ALA A 319 -4.86 1.96 31.14
CA ALA A 319 -5.49 3.09 30.49
C ALA A 319 -4.48 4.23 30.29
N PRO A 320 -4.25 4.67 29.04
CA PRO A 320 -3.22 5.67 28.76
C PRO A 320 -3.72 7.06 29.15
N ASN A 321 -3.51 7.45 30.41
CA ASN A 321 -3.98 8.75 30.90
C ASN A 321 -3.04 9.90 30.49
N THR A 322 -1.75 9.62 30.39
CA THR A 322 -0.67 10.60 30.14
C THR A 322 0.44 9.92 29.35
N VAL A 323 1.03 10.65 28.41
CA VAL A 323 2.23 10.21 27.68
C VAL A 323 3.46 10.80 28.38
N HIS A 324 4.21 9.96 29.09
CA HIS A 324 5.52 10.30 29.66
C HIS A 324 6.56 10.23 28.56
N CYS A 325 7.40 11.26 28.45
CA CYS A 325 8.43 11.32 27.41
C CYS A 325 9.65 12.10 27.89
N ALA A 326 10.83 11.54 27.69
CA ALA A 326 12.11 12.22 27.80
C ALA A 326 12.97 11.92 26.57
N THR A 327 13.97 12.76 26.34
CA THR A 327 14.84 12.65 25.17
C THR A 327 16.31 12.72 25.53
N THR A 328 17.13 11.94 24.84
CA THR A 328 18.60 12.00 24.90
C THR A 328 19.19 12.04 23.49
N GLY A 329 20.45 12.43 23.36
CA GLY A 329 21.16 12.35 22.08
C GLY A 329 21.45 10.90 21.72
N SER A 330 21.35 10.53 20.45
CA SER A 330 21.65 9.15 20.02
C SER A 330 23.14 8.82 20.09
N GLY A 331 24.01 9.82 20.01
CA GLY A 331 25.46 9.62 19.96
C GLY A 331 25.85 8.64 18.84
N ARG A 332 26.55 7.56 19.21
CA ARG A 332 26.88 6.42 18.32
C ARG A 332 26.06 5.16 18.61
N LEU A 333 24.99 5.28 19.40
CA LEU A 333 24.08 4.17 19.65
C LEU A 333 23.28 3.84 18.40
N THR A 334 23.20 2.55 18.12
CA THR A 334 22.38 1.92 17.09
C THR A 334 21.18 1.26 17.76
N VAL A 335 20.18 0.90 16.96
CA VAL A 335 19.01 0.14 17.43
C VAL A 335 19.45 -1.18 18.05
N ALA A 336 20.48 -1.83 17.47
CA ALA A 336 20.99 -3.08 17.98
C ALA A 336 21.61 -2.97 19.38
N ASP A 337 22.38 -1.91 19.66
CA ASP A 337 22.95 -1.71 20.99
C ASP A 337 21.84 -1.55 22.04
N VAL A 338 20.75 -0.86 21.70
CA VAL A 338 19.62 -0.70 22.61
C VAL A 338 18.90 -2.03 22.83
N CYS A 339 18.68 -2.83 21.78
CA CYS A 339 18.06 -4.14 21.93
C CYS A 339 18.89 -5.08 22.81
N GLU A 340 20.22 -5.04 22.68
CA GLU A 340 21.15 -5.84 23.47
C GLU A 340 21.28 -5.33 24.92
N LEU A 341 21.32 -4.00 25.11
CA LEU A 341 21.34 -3.36 26.43
C LEU A 341 20.13 -3.73 27.30
N PHE A 342 18.95 -3.86 26.68
CA PHE A 342 17.71 -4.23 27.37
C PHE A 342 17.38 -5.73 27.31
N GLU A 343 18.33 -6.56 26.86
CA GLU A 343 18.18 -8.02 26.75
C GLU A 343 16.94 -8.48 25.94
N LEU A 344 16.48 -7.66 24.98
CA LEU A 344 15.33 -8.00 24.13
C LEU A 344 15.61 -9.25 23.27
N THR A 345 16.88 -9.57 23.07
CA THR A 345 17.33 -10.76 22.32
C THR A 345 17.05 -12.08 23.03
N ARG A 346 16.71 -12.07 24.33
CA ARG A 346 16.47 -13.29 25.13
C ARG A 346 15.00 -13.65 25.29
N GLY A 347 14.10 -12.85 24.74
CA GLY A 347 12.65 -13.01 24.86
C GLY A 347 11.94 -12.48 23.63
N GLU A 348 10.64 -12.20 23.75
CA GLU A 348 9.92 -11.57 22.66
C GLU A 348 10.39 -10.14 22.41
N ALA A 349 10.45 -9.77 21.13
CA ALA A 349 10.99 -8.50 20.69
C ALA A 349 10.20 -7.98 19.49
N LEU A 350 9.94 -6.69 19.49
CA LEU A 350 9.28 -5.99 18.39
C LEU A 350 10.13 -4.77 18.03
N VAL A 351 10.82 -4.86 16.90
CA VAL A 351 11.73 -3.84 16.40
C VAL A 351 11.32 -3.49 14.97
N LEU A 352 10.95 -2.23 14.77
CA LEU A 352 10.74 -1.63 13.45
C LEU A 352 11.94 -0.75 13.17
N GLU A 353 12.75 -1.09 12.18
CA GLU A 353 14.00 -0.42 11.91
C GLU A 353 14.02 0.20 10.52
N SER A 354 14.31 1.49 10.48
CA SER A 354 14.65 2.15 9.23
C SER A 354 16.11 1.94 8.89
N GLY A 355 16.38 1.35 7.73
CA GLY A 355 17.73 1.23 7.19
C GLY A 355 18.40 2.59 7.01
N LEU A 356 19.69 2.66 7.35
CA LEU A 356 20.52 3.85 7.22
C LEU A 356 21.56 3.65 6.13
N GLN A 357 21.93 4.76 5.48
CA GLN A 357 23.10 4.81 4.61
C GLN A 357 24.39 4.63 5.41
N SER A 358 25.51 4.35 4.73
CA SER A 358 26.85 4.23 5.34
C SER A 358 27.29 5.46 6.18
N ASN A 359 26.75 6.65 5.91
CA ASN A 359 26.97 7.88 6.67
C ASN A 359 25.98 8.09 7.84
N LEU A 360 25.16 7.08 8.16
CA LEU A 360 24.07 7.10 9.15
C LEU A 360 22.93 8.08 8.81
N VAL A 361 22.78 8.52 7.56
CA VAL A 361 21.63 9.31 7.11
C VAL A 361 20.49 8.35 6.70
N PRO A 362 19.21 8.68 6.94
CA PRO A 362 18.08 7.90 6.42
C PRO A 362 18.21 7.58 4.93
N MET A 363 17.79 6.38 4.54
CA MET A 363 17.70 5.99 3.13
C MET A 363 16.56 6.79 2.46
N ALA A 364 16.93 7.73 1.58
CA ALA A 364 16.07 8.62 0.77
C ALA A 364 15.34 9.76 1.53
N VAL A 365 14.86 10.75 0.76
CA VAL A 365 14.16 11.94 1.26
C VAL A 365 12.66 11.58 1.41
N GLY A 366 12.24 11.26 2.64
CA GLY A 366 10.82 11.10 3.01
C GLY A 366 10.39 9.71 3.51
N THR A 367 11.29 8.72 3.51
CA THR A 367 11.08 7.41 4.16
C THR A 367 12.23 7.14 5.14
N GLY A 368 12.02 6.26 6.12
CA GLY A 368 13.12 5.77 6.95
C GLY A 368 13.64 6.72 8.06
N ARG A 369 12.90 7.75 8.49
CA ARG A 369 13.37 8.71 9.52
C ARG A 369 13.48 8.09 10.92
N TYR A 370 12.58 7.15 11.26
CA TYR A 370 12.42 6.67 12.62
C TYR A 370 12.63 5.15 12.75
N SER A 371 13.31 4.71 13.81
CA SER A 371 13.27 3.31 14.24
C SER A 371 12.59 3.22 15.60
N ILE A 372 11.81 2.16 15.82
CA ILE A 372 10.95 1.99 16.99
C ILE A 372 11.25 0.63 17.63
N VAL A 373 11.50 0.65 18.93
CA VAL A 373 11.64 -0.54 19.76
C VAL A 373 10.45 -0.59 20.71
N GLY A 374 9.60 -1.61 20.56
CA GLY A 374 8.46 -1.88 21.44
C GLY A 374 8.81 -2.94 22.48
N PHE A 375 8.49 -2.66 23.75
CA PHE A 375 8.77 -3.59 24.85
C PHE A 375 7.58 -4.52 25.09
N VAL A 376 7.81 -5.83 25.01
CA VAL A 376 6.85 -6.84 25.47
C VAL A 376 7.13 -7.14 26.94
N ILE A 377 6.19 -6.77 27.79
CA ILE A 377 6.22 -7.01 29.24
C ILE A 377 5.45 -8.32 29.51
N PRO A 378 6.10 -9.41 29.99
CA PRO A 378 5.51 -10.74 30.01
C PRO A 378 4.16 -10.89 30.72
N GLU A 379 3.90 -10.16 31.81
CA GLU A 379 2.64 -10.30 32.57
C GLU A 379 1.60 -9.22 32.26
N GLU A 380 1.91 -8.30 31.34
CA GLU A 380 1.08 -7.10 31.16
C GLU A 380 0.77 -6.77 29.70
N THR A 381 1.66 -7.14 28.76
CA THR A 381 1.44 -6.85 27.34
C THR A 381 0.35 -7.75 26.80
N LEU A 382 -0.80 -7.15 26.52
CA LEU A 382 -1.93 -7.83 25.90
C LEU A 382 -1.71 -7.98 24.39
N ARG A 383 -2.20 -9.08 23.81
CA ARG A 383 -2.14 -9.37 22.38
C ARG A 383 -3.51 -9.69 21.82
N LEU A 384 -3.82 -9.10 20.68
CA LEU A 384 -4.98 -9.45 19.88
C LEU A 384 -4.56 -10.45 18.81
N HIS A 385 -5.08 -11.66 18.91
CA HIS A 385 -4.92 -12.70 17.90
C HIS A 385 -6.22 -12.83 17.10
N TYR A 386 -6.09 -13.05 15.80
CA TYR A 386 -7.20 -13.44 14.92
C TYR A 386 -6.76 -14.58 14.02
N TYR A 387 -7.63 -15.56 13.79
CA TYR A 387 -7.43 -16.67 12.87
C TYR A 387 -8.51 -16.63 11.80
N ALA A 388 -8.14 -16.40 10.54
CA ALA A 388 -9.09 -16.20 9.45
C ALA A 388 -9.88 -17.48 9.10
N GLY A 389 -9.23 -18.65 9.23
CA GLY A 389 -9.86 -19.94 8.88
C GLY A 389 -11.04 -20.31 9.78
N SER A 390 -10.93 -20.06 11.10
CA SER A 390 -12.00 -20.31 12.09
C SER A 390 -12.78 -19.06 12.47
N ARG A 391 -12.36 -17.88 11.99
CA ARG A 391 -12.92 -16.57 12.35
C ARG A 391 -12.93 -16.33 13.86
N ARG A 392 -11.86 -16.77 14.52
CA ARG A 392 -11.70 -16.74 15.97
C ARG A 392 -10.74 -15.63 16.37
N MET A 393 -11.16 -14.78 17.29
CA MET A 393 -10.28 -13.84 17.98
C MET A 393 -9.95 -14.34 19.38
N GLU A 394 -8.75 -14.02 19.84
CA GLU A 394 -8.30 -14.27 21.21
C GLU A 394 -7.63 -13.02 21.77
N LEU A 395 -7.81 -12.80 23.07
CA LEU A 395 -7.02 -11.88 23.86
C LEU A 395 -6.04 -12.67 24.72
N ARG A 396 -4.74 -12.44 24.54
CA ARG A 396 -3.66 -13.12 25.26
C ARG A 396 -2.80 -12.16 26.08
N ASP A 397 -2.10 -12.67 27.09
CA ASP A 397 -1.05 -11.93 27.81
C ASP A 397 0.35 -12.12 27.18
N GLY A 398 1.36 -11.50 27.80
CA GLY A 398 2.76 -11.58 27.38
C GLY A 398 3.41 -12.97 27.60
N LYS A 399 2.77 -13.84 28.39
CA LYS A 399 3.12 -15.27 28.56
C LYS A 399 2.35 -16.16 27.60
N ASP A 400 1.61 -15.56 26.66
CA ASP A 400 0.81 -16.21 25.64
C ASP A 400 -0.40 -17.00 26.18
N GLN A 401 -0.85 -16.71 27.40
CA GLN A 401 -2.06 -17.31 27.98
C GLN A 401 -3.31 -16.64 27.43
N VAL A 402 -4.29 -17.45 27.01
CA VAL A 402 -5.59 -16.97 26.53
C VAL A 402 -6.43 -16.52 27.73
N HIS A 403 -6.79 -15.24 27.77
CA HIS A 403 -7.76 -14.71 28.72
C HIS A 403 -9.20 -14.91 28.26
N THR A 404 -9.44 -14.70 26.96
CA THR A 404 -10.77 -14.87 26.36
C THR A 404 -10.64 -15.14 24.87
N GLU A 405 -11.57 -15.90 24.32
CA GLU A 405 -11.70 -16.19 22.89
C GLU A 405 -13.16 -16.01 22.45
N TRP A 406 -13.39 -15.61 21.20
CA TRP A 406 -14.73 -15.42 20.64
C TRP A 406 -14.71 -15.52 19.12
N THR A 407 -15.87 -15.78 18.50
CA THR A 407 -16.02 -15.79 17.03
C THR A 407 -16.47 -14.43 16.53
N VAL A 408 -15.94 -14.00 15.39
CA VAL A 408 -16.20 -12.67 14.81
C VAL A 408 -16.28 -12.74 13.29
N ASN A 409 -17.18 -11.96 12.67
CA ASN A 409 -17.25 -11.91 11.20
C ASN A 409 -16.17 -11.03 10.57
N ASP A 410 -15.81 -9.93 11.23
CA ASP A 410 -14.81 -8.96 10.78
C ASP A 410 -14.02 -8.46 12.02
N PRO A 411 -12.69 -8.71 12.08
CA PRO A 411 -11.87 -8.31 13.23
C PRO A 411 -11.59 -6.79 13.28
N TRP A 412 -11.65 -6.08 12.16
CA TRP A 412 -11.21 -4.68 12.08
C TRP A 412 -12.04 -3.69 12.90
N PRO A 413 -13.37 -3.83 13.03
CA PRO A 413 -14.17 -3.04 13.96
C PRO A 413 -13.73 -3.15 15.42
N TYR A 414 -13.24 -4.32 15.85
CA TYR A 414 -12.71 -4.53 17.20
C TYR A 414 -11.41 -3.75 17.40
N VAL A 415 -10.45 -3.90 16.47
CA VAL A 415 -9.19 -3.15 16.50
C VAL A 415 -9.44 -1.64 16.49
N ARG A 416 -10.40 -1.17 15.68
CA ARG A 416 -10.80 0.24 15.60
C ARG A 416 -11.30 0.77 16.94
N GLU A 417 -12.19 0.04 17.60
CA GLU A 417 -12.79 0.47 18.87
C GLU A 417 -11.79 0.44 20.03
N VAL A 418 -10.86 -0.52 20.01
CA VAL A 418 -9.70 -0.56 20.91
C VAL A 418 -8.87 0.71 20.74
N MET A 419 -8.44 1.03 19.52
CA MET A 419 -7.64 2.23 19.28
C MET A 419 -8.37 3.54 19.60
N LYS A 420 -9.71 3.57 19.49
CA LYS A 420 -10.54 4.70 19.95
C LYS A 420 -10.52 4.88 21.45
N SER A 421 -10.64 3.78 22.19
CA SER A 421 -10.69 3.80 23.65
C SER A 421 -9.32 4.07 24.27
N LEU A 422 -8.23 3.73 23.58
CA LEU A 422 -6.86 3.96 24.01
C LEU A 422 -6.34 5.39 23.73
N GLN A 423 -7.15 6.32 23.22
CA GLN A 423 -6.67 7.68 23.01
C GLN A 423 -6.38 8.40 24.35
N PRO A 424 -5.17 8.96 24.55
CA PRO A 424 -4.82 9.54 25.83
C PRO A 424 -5.56 10.85 26.10
N SER A 425 -5.99 11.03 27.35
CA SER A 425 -6.66 12.26 27.80
C SER A 425 -5.73 13.46 27.85
N THR A 426 -4.45 13.22 28.16
CA THR A 426 -3.42 14.26 28.26
C THR A 426 -2.29 13.95 27.27
N PRO A 427 -2.06 14.79 26.25
CA PRO A 427 -0.92 14.63 25.36
C PRO A 427 0.40 14.87 26.12
N PRO A 428 1.54 14.44 25.56
CA PRO A 428 2.85 14.62 26.20
C PRO A 428 3.14 16.10 26.52
N GLN A 429 3.69 16.36 27.72
CA GLN A 429 3.94 17.74 28.20
C GLN A 429 5.06 18.47 27.43
N GLY A 430 5.90 17.74 26.67
CA GLY A 430 6.92 18.29 25.78
C GLY A 430 6.60 18.07 24.31
N SER A 431 7.25 18.84 23.41
CA SER A 431 7.17 18.59 21.97
C SER A 431 7.90 17.28 21.64
N THR A 432 7.14 16.19 21.46
CA THR A 432 7.66 14.96 20.89
C THR A 432 7.23 14.86 19.43
N TRP A 433 8.21 14.75 18.55
CA TRP A 433 8.00 14.47 17.12
C TRP A 433 7.92 12.98 16.83
N ALA A 434 7.97 12.13 17.85
CA ALA A 434 7.91 10.69 17.65
C ALA A 434 6.57 10.28 17.04
N PRO A 435 6.59 9.46 15.98
CA PRO A 435 5.37 9.05 15.29
C PRO A 435 4.61 7.97 16.07
N PHE A 436 5.25 7.31 17.03
CA PHE A 436 4.67 6.29 17.90
C PHE A 436 4.96 6.59 19.37
N TRP A 437 3.91 6.71 20.18
CA TRP A 437 3.99 6.84 21.64
C TRP A 437 3.86 5.49 22.34
N GLY A 438 2.93 4.70 21.82
CA GLY A 438 2.48 3.42 22.31
C GLY A 438 1.19 3.08 21.58
N GLY A 439 0.68 1.86 21.75
CA GLY A 439 -0.47 1.37 21.01
C GLY A 439 -0.25 -0.02 20.46
N LEU A 440 -0.91 -0.36 19.36
CA LEU A 440 -0.85 -1.69 18.79
C LEU A 440 0.32 -1.81 17.82
N MET A 441 1.16 -2.83 17.97
CA MET A 441 2.29 -3.11 17.08
C MET A 441 2.29 -4.59 16.70
N GLY A 442 2.52 -4.89 15.42
CA GLY A 442 2.53 -6.26 14.94
C GLY A 442 2.20 -6.38 13.46
N PHE A 443 1.44 -7.41 13.07
CA PHE A 443 1.20 -7.75 11.67
C PHE A 443 -0.24 -8.21 11.39
N ALA A 444 -0.60 -8.14 10.11
CA ALA A 444 -1.77 -8.78 9.54
C ALA A 444 -1.38 -9.54 8.26
N SER A 445 -1.78 -10.79 8.15
CA SER A 445 -1.46 -11.71 7.05
C SER A 445 -2.17 -11.32 5.76
N TYR A 446 -1.73 -11.93 4.65
CA TYR A 446 -2.41 -11.82 3.37
C TYR A 446 -3.85 -12.33 3.46
N GLU A 447 -4.09 -13.45 4.17
CA GLU A 447 -5.43 -14.04 4.29
C GLU A 447 -6.38 -13.17 5.13
N ALA A 448 -5.89 -12.49 6.19
CA ALA A 448 -6.70 -11.47 6.89
C ALA A 448 -7.10 -10.33 5.95
N GLY A 449 -6.21 -9.95 5.03
CA GLY A 449 -6.52 -8.97 3.99
C GLY A 449 -7.56 -9.49 2.98
N LEU A 450 -7.49 -10.75 2.57
CA LEU A 450 -8.42 -11.34 1.60
C LEU A 450 -9.88 -11.31 2.09
N GLU A 451 -10.10 -11.45 3.39
CA GLU A 451 -11.45 -11.37 3.95
C GLU A 451 -12.08 -9.98 3.77
N THR A 452 -11.29 -8.91 3.75
CA THR A 452 -11.78 -7.53 3.54
C THR A 452 -12.40 -7.33 2.16
N ILE A 453 -12.02 -8.16 1.18
CA ILE A 453 -12.53 -8.12 -0.20
C ILE A 453 -13.45 -9.32 -0.51
N GLY A 454 -13.85 -10.08 0.52
CA GLY A 454 -14.77 -11.20 0.40
C GLY A 454 -14.18 -12.43 -0.31
N VAL A 455 -12.86 -12.61 -0.27
CA VAL A 455 -12.18 -13.82 -0.76
C VAL A 455 -11.90 -14.74 0.44
N HIS A 456 -12.40 -15.97 0.38
CA HIS A 456 -12.41 -16.93 1.49
C HIS A 456 -11.94 -18.31 1.05
N GLY A 457 -11.88 -19.27 1.98
CA GLY A 457 -11.61 -20.68 1.69
C GLY A 457 -10.16 -21.12 1.95
N HIS A 458 -9.50 -20.48 2.91
CA HIS A 458 -8.16 -20.86 3.37
C HIS A 458 -8.26 -21.75 4.61
N GLU A 459 -7.39 -22.77 4.68
CA GLU A 459 -7.25 -23.62 5.88
C GLU A 459 -6.72 -22.80 7.06
N GLU A 460 -7.10 -23.14 8.28
CA GLU A 460 -6.56 -22.47 9.48
C GLU A 460 -5.05 -22.75 9.65
N ALA A 461 -4.29 -21.71 10.00
CA ALA A 461 -2.86 -21.81 10.27
C ALA A 461 -2.58 -22.05 11.76
N ALA A 462 -1.42 -22.64 12.07
CA ALA A 462 -0.94 -22.83 13.45
C ALA A 462 -0.46 -21.52 14.12
N TYR A 463 -0.55 -20.40 13.43
CA TYR A 463 -0.18 -19.06 13.90
C TYR A 463 -1.32 -18.08 13.56
N PRO A 464 -1.47 -16.98 14.30
CA PRO A 464 -2.52 -16.02 14.06
C PRO A 464 -2.30 -15.25 12.75
N ASP A 465 -3.41 -14.94 12.08
CA ASP A 465 -3.48 -14.09 10.89
C ASP A 465 -3.35 -12.61 11.23
N ILE A 466 -3.87 -12.16 12.36
CA ILE A 466 -3.57 -10.84 12.92
C ILE A 466 -2.96 -11.04 14.28
N CYS A 467 -1.81 -10.43 14.54
CA CYS A 467 -1.18 -10.40 15.85
C CYS A 467 -0.75 -8.96 16.14
N PHE A 468 -1.46 -8.30 17.07
CA PHE A 468 -1.13 -6.96 17.54
C PHE A 468 -0.89 -6.97 19.04
N ALA A 469 0.31 -6.61 19.48
CA ALA A 469 0.66 -6.42 20.88
C ALA A 469 0.40 -4.96 21.31
N TYR A 470 -0.20 -4.78 22.49
CA TYR A 470 -0.41 -3.48 23.11
C TYR A 470 0.85 -3.01 23.82
N ILE A 471 1.64 -2.20 23.11
CA ILE A 471 2.92 -1.67 23.56
C ILE A 471 2.70 -0.41 24.40
N THR A 472 3.05 -0.50 25.68
CA THR A 472 2.90 0.60 26.63
C THR A 472 4.19 1.38 26.91
N ARG A 473 5.35 0.80 26.54
CA ARG A 473 6.67 1.42 26.64
C ARG A 473 7.40 1.29 25.31
N SER A 474 7.98 2.38 24.83
CA SER A 474 8.68 2.43 23.55
C SER A 474 9.94 3.28 23.60
N ILE A 475 10.90 2.94 22.74
CA ILE A 475 12.07 3.75 22.45
C ILE A 475 12.06 4.07 20.96
N VAL A 476 12.10 5.35 20.62
CA VAL A 476 12.06 5.84 19.23
C VAL A 476 13.35 6.57 18.91
N PHE A 477 14.03 6.14 17.85
CA PHE A 477 15.16 6.83 17.26
C PHE A 477 14.66 7.79 16.20
N ASP A 478 15.12 9.03 16.22
CA ASP A 478 15.02 9.96 15.11
C ASP A 478 16.42 10.14 14.51
N HIS A 479 16.62 9.49 13.36
CA HIS A 479 17.90 9.42 12.69
C HIS A 479 18.29 10.72 12.01
N GLN A 480 17.32 11.60 11.74
CA GLN A 480 17.57 12.89 11.11
C GLN A 480 18.13 13.89 12.11
N VAL A 481 17.53 14.00 13.29
CA VAL A 481 17.98 14.95 14.34
C VAL A 481 18.88 14.31 15.39
N LYS A 482 19.21 13.02 15.25
CA LYS A 482 20.09 12.25 16.15
C LYS A 482 19.62 12.25 17.60
N LYS A 483 18.32 12.03 17.80
CA LYS A 483 17.69 11.95 19.13
C LYS A 483 17.07 10.58 19.37
N ILE A 484 17.07 10.16 20.64
CA ILE A 484 16.32 9.02 21.13
C ILE A 484 15.24 9.56 22.05
N TYR A 485 14.00 9.16 21.80
CA TYR A 485 12.87 9.41 22.66
C TYR A 485 12.56 8.14 23.45
N VAL A 486 12.50 8.26 24.78
CA VAL A 486 12.04 7.20 25.67
C VAL A 486 10.64 7.57 26.13
N GLN A 487 9.69 6.66 25.94
CA GLN A 487 8.27 6.98 26.07
C GLN A 487 7.51 5.88 26.79
N SER A 488 6.54 6.31 27.60
CA SER A 488 5.61 5.43 28.27
C SER A 488 4.21 6.04 28.29
N ILE A 489 3.22 5.24 27.94
CA ILE A 489 1.80 5.59 28.04
C ILE A 489 1.15 5.00 29.29
N ARG A 490 1.96 4.48 30.23
CA ARG A 490 1.48 3.89 31.48
C ARG A 490 1.06 5.00 32.46
N GLY A 491 0.36 4.61 33.53
CA GLY A 491 -0.24 5.51 34.52
C GLY A 491 0.69 6.57 35.14
N ALA A 492 0.19 7.35 36.08
CA ALA A 492 0.84 8.59 36.56
C ALA A 492 2.29 8.47 37.09
N PHE A 493 2.79 7.26 37.35
CA PHE A 493 4.06 7.00 38.02
C PHE A 493 5.14 6.36 37.14
N ASP A 494 4.94 6.23 35.83
CA ASP A 494 5.94 5.60 34.95
C ASP A 494 7.07 6.54 34.48
N GLN A 495 7.06 7.77 34.98
CA GLN A 495 8.10 8.77 34.73
C GLN A 495 9.47 8.31 35.23
N ASP A 496 9.53 7.61 36.37
CA ASP A 496 10.78 7.07 36.94
C ASP A 496 11.46 6.10 35.96
N TRP A 497 10.68 5.22 35.30
CA TRP A 497 11.23 4.31 34.29
C TRP A 497 11.80 5.06 33.08
N VAL A 498 11.13 6.13 32.64
CA VAL A 498 11.60 6.98 31.53
C VAL A 498 12.94 7.62 31.89
N GLU A 499 13.08 8.16 33.10
CA GLU A 499 14.30 8.80 33.58
C GLU A 499 15.45 7.80 33.74
N GLU A 500 15.22 6.66 34.40
CA GLU A 500 16.22 5.58 34.55
C GLU A 500 16.70 5.05 33.19
N THR A 501 15.80 4.92 32.23
CA THR A 501 16.12 4.43 30.88
C THR A 501 16.98 5.43 30.13
N ILE A 502 16.71 6.74 30.26
CA ILE A 502 17.55 7.79 29.68
C ILE A 502 18.95 7.78 30.29
N GLU A 503 19.07 7.62 31.61
CA GLU A 503 20.38 7.53 32.27
C GLU A 503 21.19 6.33 31.76
N LYS A 504 20.56 5.15 31.66
CA LYS A 504 21.19 3.95 31.09
C LYS A 504 21.69 4.17 29.66
N LEU A 505 20.85 4.78 28.81
CA LEU A 505 21.22 5.09 27.43
C LEU A 505 22.38 6.10 27.37
N TYR A 506 22.36 7.13 28.21
CA TYR A 506 23.40 8.14 28.27
C TYR A 506 24.76 7.54 28.69
N ASP A 507 24.76 6.72 29.74
CA ASP A 507 25.96 6.04 30.22
C ASP A 507 26.53 5.10 29.16
N HIS A 508 25.66 4.33 28.49
CA HIS A 508 26.08 3.40 27.44
C HIS A 508 26.61 4.13 26.19
N ALA A 509 26.01 5.26 25.81
CA ALA A 509 26.54 6.13 24.75
C ALA A 509 27.94 6.64 25.11
N GLY A 510 28.17 6.99 26.39
CA GLY A 510 29.47 7.37 26.92
C GLY A 510 30.53 6.27 26.81
N VAL A 511 30.18 5.03 27.17
CA VAL A 511 31.07 3.86 27.05
C VAL A 511 31.47 3.63 25.59
N LYS A 512 30.49 3.56 24.69
CA LYS A 512 30.72 3.30 23.26
C LYS A 512 31.56 4.39 22.59
N SER A 513 31.39 5.64 23.02
CA SER A 513 32.23 6.75 22.55
C SER A 513 33.69 6.62 22.98
N ARG A 514 33.96 6.08 24.19
CA ARG A 514 35.32 5.88 24.71
C ARG A 514 36.03 4.72 24.02
N GLU A 515 35.31 3.63 23.72
CA GLU A 515 35.83 2.50 22.95
C GLU A 515 36.21 2.87 21.53
N SER A 516 35.51 3.85 20.94
CA SER A 516 35.76 4.32 19.59
C SER A 516 36.88 5.37 19.47
N THR A 517 37.51 5.77 20.57
CA THR A 517 38.56 6.82 20.58
C THR A 517 39.95 6.19 20.46
N PRO A 518 40.77 6.55 19.46
CA PRO A 518 42.12 6.00 19.29
C PRO A 518 43.04 6.53 20.40
N GLY A 519 43.09 5.82 21.53
CA GLY A 519 43.90 6.21 22.69
C GLY A 519 43.51 5.54 24.00
N SER A 520 42.35 4.87 24.09
CA SER A 520 42.00 4.06 25.26
C SER A 520 42.59 2.66 25.12
N SER A 521 43.29 2.20 26.16
CA SER A 521 43.87 0.87 26.30
C SER A 521 42.90 -0.22 25.82
N ALA A 522 43.37 -1.04 24.87
CA ALA A 522 42.65 -2.17 24.30
C ALA A 522 41.98 -3.00 25.40
N THR A 523 40.66 -2.86 25.51
CA THR A 523 39.82 -3.88 26.13
C THR A 523 39.94 -5.13 25.27
N ALA A 524 40.11 -6.28 25.93
CA ALA A 524 40.37 -7.56 25.31
C ALA A 524 39.41 -7.80 24.13
N GLU A 525 39.96 -8.02 22.93
CA GLU A 525 39.20 -8.59 21.83
C GLU A 525 38.54 -9.86 22.36
N VAL A 526 37.20 -9.88 22.32
CA VAL A 526 36.42 -11.10 22.54
C VAL A 526 36.96 -12.14 21.55
N ASP A 527 37.32 -13.32 22.05
CA ASP A 527 37.92 -14.38 21.23
C ASP A 527 37.02 -14.64 19.99
N PRO A 528 37.51 -14.36 18.77
CA PRO A 528 36.72 -14.54 17.54
C PRO A 528 36.15 -15.95 17.41
N PHE A 529 36.80 -16.94 18.03
CA PHE A 529 36.41 -18.34 17.95
C PHE A 529 35.22 -18.73 18.86
N GLU A 530 34.91 -17.98 19.94
CA GLU A 530 33.86 -18.38 20.88
C GLU A 530 32.45 -17.92 20.46
N THR A 531 32.31 -16.75 19.83
CA THR A 531 31.01 -16.20 19.40
C THR A 531 30.60 -16.52 17.96
N GLN A 532 31.55 -16.84 17.06
CA GLN A 532 31.25 -17.09 15.63
C GLN A 532 31.01 -18.57 15.30
N GLY A 533 31.56 -19.51 16.08
CA GLY A 533 31.51 -20.93 15.76
C GLY A 533 30.09 -21.54 15.68
N THR A 534 29.15 -21.10 16.51
CA THR A 534 27.77 -21.62 16.51
C THR A 534 26.93 -21.10 15.35
N MET A 535 27.11 -19.83 14.99
CA MET A 535 26.44 -19.21 13.85
C MET A 535 26.97 -19.74 12.52
N ASP A 536 28.30 -19.89 12.40
CA ASP A 536 28.91 -20.45 11.20
C ASP A 536 28.48 -21.90 10.97
N GLN A 537 28.41 -22.73 12.02
CA GLN A 537 27.86 -24.08 11.94
C GLN A 537 26.40 -24.12 11.50
N TYR A 538 25.58 -23.15 11.94
CA TYR A 538 24.20 -23.05 11.50
C TYR A 538 24.08 -22.69 10.03
N ILE A 539 24.84 -21.68 9.59
CA ILE A 539 24.91 -21.25 8.19
C ILE A 539 25.40 -22.39 7.30
N GLU A 540 26.44 -23.11 7.70
CA GLU A 540 26.94 -24.30 6.99
C GLU A 540 25.90 -25.42 6.89
N SER A 541 24.94 -25.47 7.83
CA SER A 541 23.85 -26.45 7.81
C SER A 541 22.67 -26.05 6.93
N CYS A 542 22.59 -24.78 6.51
CA CYS A 542 21.47 -24.24 5.73
C CYS A 542 21.40 -24.90 4.34
N ARG A 543 20.20 -25.35 3.97
CA ARG A 543 19.88 -25.91 2.65
C ARG A 543 18.70 -25.16 2.04
N GLN A 544 18.87 -24.73 0.80
CA GLN A 544 17.84 -23.99 0.08
C GLN A 544 17.00 -24.94 -0.78
N TYR A 545 15.69 -24.74 -0.73
CA TYR A 545 14.70 -25.47 -1.52
C TYR A 545 13.93 -24.43 -2.33
N GLU A 546 14.23 -24.41 -3.64
CA GLU A 546 13.68 -23.45 -4.58
C GLU A 546 12.53 -24.07 -5.38
N ALA A 547 11.60 -23.22 -5.82
CA ALA A 547 10.53 -23.62 -6.74
C ALA A 547 11.11 -24.04 -8.09
N GLY A 548 10.53 -25.07 -8.71
CA GLY A 548 10.98 -25.53 -10.02
C GLY A 548 10.58 -24.59 -11.16
N GLU A 549 11.54 -24.30 -12.06
CA GLU A 549 11.34 -23.43 -13.23
C GLU A 549 10.14 -23.80 -14.09
N SER A 550 9.99 -25.09 -14.42
CA SER A 550 8.91 -25.59 -15.27
C SER A 550 7.53 -25.38 -14.63
N GLU A 551 7.40 -25.64 -13.32
CA GLU A 551 6.14 -25.46 -12.60
C GLU A 551 5.78 -23.98 -12.48
N TYR A 552 6.74 -23.12 -12.12
CA TYR A 552 6.50 -21.69 -12.01
C TYR A 552 6.14 -21.07 -13.37
N SER A 553 6.87 -21.46 -14.43
CA SER A 553 6.59 -21.02 -15.79
C SER A 553 5.20 -21.41 -16.26
N GLU A 554 4.69 -22.57 -15.86
CA GLU A 554 3.32 -22.98 -16.19
C GLU A 554 2.28 -22.13 -15.46
N LYS A 555 2.50 -21.84 -14.17
CA LYS A 555 1.65 -20.89 -13.42
C LYS A 555 1.62 -19.51 -14.10
N VAL A 556 2.76 -19.03 -14.59
CA VAL A 556 2.83 -17.77 -15.36
C VAL A 556 1.96 -17.83 -16.61
N ARG A 557 1.99 -18.93 -17.39
CA ARG A 557 1.15 -19.08 -18.58
C ARG A 557 -0.34 -19.08 -18.25
N ILE A 558 -0.74 -19.73 -17.15
CA ILE A 558 -2.14 -19.72 -16.68
C ILE A 558 -2.58 -18.28 -16.34
N CYS A 559 -1.72 -17.51 -15.66
CA CYS A 559 -1.97 -16.09 -15.41
C CYS A 559 -2.13 -15.30 -16.72
N GLN A 560 -1.27 -15.53 -17.71
CA GLN A 560 -1.33 -14.84 -19.00
C GLN A 560 -2.62 -15.16 -19.77
N GLU A 561 -3.10 -16.40 -19.74
CA GLU A 561 -4.38 -16.77 -20.34
C GLU A 561 -5.54 -16.05 -19.65
N ALA A 562 -5.56 -16.02 -18.31
CA ALA A 562 -6.60 -15.29 -17.57
C ALA A 562 -6.61 -13.78 -17.90
N ILE A 563 -5.44 -13.19 -18.10
CA ILE A 563 -5.29 -11.78 -18.52
C ILE A 563 -5.80 -11.58 -19.96
N ALA A 564 -5.45 -12.48 -20.87
CA ALA A 564 -5.94 -12.47 -22.25
C ALA A 564 -7.48 -12.63 -22.34
N ASP A 565 -8.08 -13.31 -21.36
CA ASP A 565 -9.52 -13.54 -21.23
C ASP A 565 -10.28 -12.36 -20.64
N GLY A 566 -9.58 -11.28 -20.29
CA GLY A 566 -10.17 -10.08 -19.68
C GLY A 566 -10.51 -10.27 -18.21
N GLN A 567 -10.05 -11.35 -17.57
CA GLN A 567 -10.35 -11.60 -16.15
C GLN A 567 -9.52 -10.71 -15.22
N SER A 568 -8.36 -10.23 -15.67
CA SER A 568 -7.47 -9.35 -14.92
C SER A 568 -6.56 -8.57 -15.87
N TYR A 569 -6.04 -7.43 -15.42
CA TYR A 569 -5.04 -6.60 -16.08
C TYR A 569 -3.61 -7.07 -15.75
N GLU A 570 -3.38 -7.44 -14.49
CA GLU A 570 -2.13 -8.00 -13.96
C GLU A 570 -2.40 -8.94 -12.78
N LEU A 571 -1.53 -9.95 -12.60
CA LEU A 571 -1.61 -10.92 -11.52
C LEU A 571 -0.26 -11.04 -10.81
N CYS A 572 -0.17 -10.67 -9.53
CA CYS A 572 1.04 -10.84 -8.73
C CYS A 572 1.18 -12.31 -8.31
N LEU A 573 1.79 -13.12 -9.16
CA LEU A 573 2.04 -14.54 -8.90
C LEU A 573 3.19 -14.68 -7.90
N THR A 574 2.98 -15.49 -6.88
CA THR A 574 4.01 -15.77 -5.88
C THR A 574 4.20 -17.27 -5.66
N THR A 575 5.35 -17.62 -5.08
CA THR A 575 5.64 -18.97 -4.64
C THR A 575 6.44 -18.92 -3.35
N ARG A 576 6.40 -20.03 -2.60
CA ARG A 576 7.16 -20.22 -1.37
C ARG A 576 8.45 -20.98 -1.66
N ASN A 577 9.57 -20.43 -1.21
CA ASN A 577 10.85 -21.14 -1.12
C ASN A 577 11.17 -21.40 0.35
N GLU A 578 12.00 -22.40 0.64
CA GLU A 578 12.37 -22.76 2.01
C GLU A 578 13.89 -22.77 2.22
N ILE A 579 14.33 -22.39 3.42
CA ILE A 579 15.67 -22.64 3.92
C ILE A 579 15.53 -23.51 5.16
N ARG A 580 16.14 -24.69 5.12
CA ARG A 580 16.17 -25.62 6.25
C ARG A 580 17.54 -25.63 6.89
N ALA A 581 17.62 -25.48 8.20
CA ALA A 581 18.88 -25.41 8.93
C ALA A 581 18.82 -26.30 10.17
N ARG A 582 19.92 -26.91 10.57
CA ARG A 582 19.95 -27.79 11.75
C ARG A 582 19.95 -26.93 13.02
N LYS A 583 19.00 -27.17 13.92
CA LYS A 583 18.95 -26.48 15.22
C LYS A 583 20.26 -26.70 16.00
N PRO A 584 20.98 -25.64 16.42
CA PRO A 584 22.21 -25.76 17.20
C PRO A 584 21.98 -26.49 18.52
N THR A 585 22.95 -27.27 19.00
CA THR A 585 22.82 -28.05 20.25
C THR A 585 22.55 -27.17 21.48
N ALA A 586 23.03 -25.92 21.50
CA ALA A 586 22.76 -24.96 22.57
C ALA A 586 21.26 -24.61 22.68
N CYS A 587 20.58 -24.45 21.54
CA CYS A 587 19.13 -24.20 21.47
C CYS A 587 18.28 -25.44 21.80
N ARG A 588 18.90 -26.63 21.95
CA ARG A 588 18.21 -27.88 22.34
C ARG A 588 18.12 -28.08 23.86
N ILE A 589 18.85 -27.27 24.65
CA ILE A 589 19.03 -27.48 26.10
C ILE A 589 18.12 -26.56 26.94
N SER A 590 17.69 -25.42 26.39
CA SER A 590 16.79 -24.45 27.06
C SER A 590 15.37 -24.51 26.51
N ARG A 591 14.35 -24.46 27.39
CA ARG A 591 12.92 -24.39 27.01
C ARG A 591 12.49 -23.00 26.52
N SER A 592 13.20 -21.95 26.92
CA SER A 592 13.11 -20.65 26.26
C SER A 592 14.09 -20.68 25.10
N GLU A 593 13.60 -20.72 23.86
CA GLU A 593 14.47 -20.45 22.72
C GLU A 593 15.09 -19.08 22.95
N ASP A 594 16.41 -19.05 23.20
CA ASP A 594 17.16 -17.81 23.20
C ASP A 594 17.08 -17.24 21.77
N ASN A 595 16.38 -16.12 21.62
CA ASN A 595 16.11 -15.54 20.31
C ASN A 595 17.37 -14.89 19.70
N GLU A 596 18.48 -14.87 20.43
CA GLU A 596 19.80 -14.42 20.00
C GLU A 596 20.18 -14.97 18.63
N HIS A 597 19.83 -16.22 18.30
CA HIS A 597 20.12 -16.79 16.99
C HIS A 597 19.35 -16.10 15.86
N SER A 598 18.02 -15.97 16.00
CA SER A 598 17.17 -15.27 15.03
C SER A 598 17.51 -13.78 14.93
N TRP A 599 17.87 -13.15 16.04
CA TRP A 599 18.34 -11.77 16.10
C TRP A 599 19.65 -11.58 15.34
N ASN A 600 20.63 -12.47 15.52
CA ASN A 600 21.89 -12.41 14.78
C ASN A 600 21.68 -12.63 13.27
N MET A 601 20.75 -13.50 12.89
CA MET A 601 20.34 -13.65 11.49
C MET A 601 19.68 -12.37 10.93
N TYR A 602 18.86 -11.68 11.73
CA TYR A 602 18.31 -10.38 11.37
C TYR A 602 19.40 -9.33 11.15
N LYS A 603 20.37 -9.20 12.08
CA LYS A 603 21.51 -8.29 11.93
C LYS A 603 22.28 -8.55 10.63
N ARG A 604 22.50 -9.83 10.28
CA ARG A 604 23.11 -10.20 8.98
C ARG A 604 22.26 -9.73 7.81
N LEU A 605 20.95 -9.98 7.81
CA LEU A 605 20.04 -9.55 6.76
C LEU A 605 20.04 -8.02 6.60
N ALA A 606 19.84 -7.28 7.69
CA ALA A 606 19.79 -5.82 7.68
C ALA A 606 21.11 -5.20 7.20
N SER A 607 22.25 -5.81 7.51
CA SER A 607 23.57 -5.34 7.04
C SER A 607 23.83 -5.58 5.55
N GLN A 608 23.32 -6.68 4.99
CA GLN A 608 23.55 -7.05 3.58
C GLN A 608 22.51 -6.44 2.64
N ASN A 609 21.31 -6.18 3.14
CA ASN A 609 20.20 -5.62 2.39
C ASN A 609 19.53 -4.55 3.25
N PRO A 610 20.13 -3.36 3.41
CA PRO A 610 19.48 -2.27 4.12
C PRO A 610 18.23 -1.82 3.35
N ALA A 611 17.14 -1.62 4.08
CA ALA A 611 15.86 -1.22 3.50
C ALA A 611 15.14 -0.22 4.43
N PRO A 612 14.32 0.70 3.89
CA PRO A 612 13.65 1.74 4.68
C PRO A 612 12.63 1.19 5.68
N PHE A 613 12.11 -0.04 5.48
CA PHE A 613 11.10 -0.65 6.34
C PHE A 613 11.52 -2.06 6.80
N SER A 614 12.72 -2.17 7.36
CA SER A 614 13.18 -3.41 7.99
C SER A 614 12.46 -3.65 9.32
N ALA A 615 12.33 -4.91 9.72
CA ALA A 615 11.73 -5.26 10.99
C ALA A 615 12.27 -6.60 11.51
N TYR A 616 12.40 -6.68 12.84
CA TYR A 616 12.56 -7.92 13.56
C TYR A 616 11.38 -8.08 14.52
N MET A 617 10.61 -9.15 14.35
CA MET A 617 9.54 -9.50 15.27
C MET A 617 9.72 -10.94 15.75
N ARG A 618 9.77 -11.11 17.06
CA ARG A 618 9.59 -12.39 17.72
C ARG A 618 8.40 -12.28 18.65
N ILE A 619 7.26 -12.83 18.25
CA ILE A 619 5.99 -12.75 18.99
C ILE A 619 5.21 -14.05 18.84
N HIS A 620 4.63 -14.55 19.93
CA HIS A 620 3.91 -15.83 19.96
C HIS A 620 4.79 -17.02 19.54
N ASN A 621 4.54 -17.67 18.40
CA ASN A 621 5.38 -18.72 17.82
C ASN A 621 6.02 -18.27 16.49
N VAL A 622 6.01 -16.97 16.19
CA VAL A 622 6.42 -16.42 14.89
C VAL A 622 7.71 -15.61 15.02
N HIS A 623 8.68 -15.92 14.15
CA HIS A 623 9.89 -15.13 13.93
C HIS A 623 9.82 -14.47 12.54
N VAL A 624 9.99 -13.16 12.48
CA VAL A 624 9.96 -12.36 11.25
C VAL A 624 11.27 -11.58 11.12
N LEU A 625 12.00 -11.83 10.04
CA LEU A 625 13.21 -11.09 9.67
C LEU A 625 12.92 -10.39 8.35
N SER A 626 12.58 -9.10 8.42
CA SER A 626 12.12 -8.32 7.28
C SER A 626 13.13 -7.27 6.85
N SER A 627 13.24 -7.10 5.53
CA SER A 627 14.03 -6.07 4.86
C SER A 627 13.18 -5.48 3.72
N SER A 628 11.98 -4.99 4.08
CA SER A 628 11.00 -4.54 3.10
C SER A 628 11.38 -3.17 2.51
N PRO A 629 11.39 -3.03 1.18
CA PRO A 629 11.60 -1.74 0.52
C PRO A 629 10.31 -0.91 0.41
N GLU A 630 9.13 -1.50 0.63
CA GLU A 630 7.85 -0.91 0.23
C GLU A 630 6.96 -0.57 1.43
N ARG A 631 6.57 0.71 1.51
CA ARG A 631 5.52 1.17 2.41
C ARG A 631 4.16 0.80 1.83
N TYR A 632 3.33 0.15 2.63
CA TYR A 632 1.94 -0.09 2.29
C TYR A 632 1.12 1.21 2.41
N ILE A 633 1.06 1.77 3.62
CA ILE A 633 0.40 3.05 3.91
C ILE A 633 0.97 3.65 5.21
N SER A 634 1.07 4.96 5.26
CA SER A 634 1.33 5.71 6.50
C SER A 634 0.33 6.85 6.63
N TRP A 635 -0.05 7.17 7.87
CA TRP A 635 -0.82 8.36 8.16
C TRP A 635 -0.40 8.99 9.49
N ASP A 636 -0.50 10.31 9.55
CA ASP A 636 -0.15 11.08 10.74
C ASP A 636 -1.37 11.25 11.68
N ARG A 637 -1.15 11.95 12.80
CA ARG A 637 -2.22 12.29 13.76
C ARG A 637 -3.22 13.30 13.20
N SER A 638 -2.85 14.01 12.13
CA SER A 638 -3.77 14.87 11.38
C SER A 638 -4.69 14.09 10.45
N GLN A 639 -4.50 12.77 10.33
CA GLN A 639 -5.20 11.86 9.42
C GLN A 639 -4.87 12.14 7.95
N THR A 640 -3.70 12.72 7.67
CA THR A 640 -3.16 12.77 6.30
C THR A 640 -2.47 11.45 6.02
N ALA A 641 -2.90 10.75 4.97
CA ALA A 641 -2.35 9.46 4.56
C ALA A 641 -1.49 9.57 3.30
N GLN A 642 -0.52 8.69 3.18
CA GLN A 642 0.36 8.56 2.03
C GLN A 642 0.62 7.09 1.71
N CYS A 643 0.51 6.74 0.44
CA CYS A 643 0.93 5.48 -0.14
C CYS A 643 2.06 5.73 -1.13
N ARG A 644 3.06 4.85 -1.17
CA ARG A 644 4.20 4.96 -2.10
C ARG A 644 4.37 3.69 -2.94
N PRO A 645 3.52 3.46 -3.95
CA PRO A 645 3.66 2.31 -4.83
C PRO A 645 5.03 2.27 -5.52
N ILE A 646 5.68 1.11 -5.46
CA ILE A 646 6.99 0.86 -6.09
C ILE A 646 6.84 -0.22 -7.15
N LYS A 647 7.38 0.02 -8.35
CA LYS A 647 7.55 -1.00 -9.41
C LYS A 647 8.92 -0.81 -10.07
N GLY A 648 9.46 -1.85 -10.67
CA GLY A 648 10.81 -1.83 -11.26
C GLY A 648 11.93 -1.64 -10.22
N THR A 649 12.99 -2.42 -10.33
CA THR A 649 14.18 -2.23 -9.50
C THR A 649 15.43 -2.61 -10.28
N VAL A 650 16.36 -1.67 -10.39
CA VAL A 650 17.65 -1.88 -11.04
C VAL A 650 18.74 -1.85 -9.97
N GLN A 651 19.46 -2.96 -9.80
CA GLN A 651 20.56 -3.02 -8.83
C GLN A 651 21.79 -2.28 -9.36
N LYS A 652 22.46 -1.52 -8.48
CA LYS A 652 23.77 -0.93 -8.76
C LYS A 652 24.81 -2.05 -8.85
N LYS A 653 25.34 -2.27 -10.06
CA LYS A 653 26.42 -3.23 -10.35
C LYS A 653 27.50 -2.56 -11.19
N PRO A 654 28.77 -3.01 -11.12
CA PRO A 654 29.81 -2.50 -12.01
C PRO A 654 29.35 -2.56 -13.48
N GLY A 655 29.35 -1.41 -14.16
CA GLY A 655 28.91 -1.28 -15.56
C GLY A 655 27.45 -0.85 -15.77
N VAL A 656 26.61 -0.76 -14.73
CA VAL A 656 25.26 -0.20 -14.84
C VAL A 656 25.30 1.29 -14.50
N THR A 657 25.01 2.16 -15.48
CA THR A 657 24.94 3.61 -15.27
C THR A 657 23.54 4.07 -14.87
N ALA A 658 23.42 5.30 -14.38
CA ALA A 658 22.12 5.89 -14.05
C ALA A 658 21.23 6.01 -15.30
N GLU A 659 21.79 6.34 -16.46
CA GLU A 659 21.04 6.44 -17.72
C GLU A 659 20.45 5.08 -18.14
N MET A 660 21.22 4.00 -17.98
CA MET A 660 20.74 2.64 -18.24
C MET A 660 19.61 2.26 -17.29
N ALA A 661 19.72 2.63 -16.02
CA ALA A 661 18.67 2.38 -15.04
C ALA A 661 17.38 3.13 -15.38
N HIS A 662 17.49 4.40 -15.79
CA HIS A 662 16.35 5.19 -16.25
C HIS A 662 15.71 4.59 -17.50
N GLU A 663 16.50 4.12 -18.46
CA GLU A 663 15.98 3.49 -19.67
C GLU A 663 15.18 2.22 -19.33
N ILE A 664 15.72 1.34 -18.48
CA ILE A 664 15.05 0.11 -18.03
C ILE A 664 13.74 0.43 -17.29
N LEU A 665 13.77 1.36 -16.34
CA LEU A 665 12.61 1.76 -15.53
C LEU A 665 11.58 2.57 -16.33
N SER A 666 11.98 3.20 -17.43
CA SER A 666 11.08 3.91 -18.34
C SER A 666 10.38 3.00 -19.37
N SER A 667 10.67 1.70 -19.35
CA SER A 667 10.07 0.74 -20.27
C SER A 667 8.54 0.71 -20.15
N SER A 668 7.86 0.31 -21.24
CA SER A 668 6.40 0.24 -21.28
C SER A 668 5.81 -0.70 -20.23
N LYS A 669 6.51 -1.81 -19.92
CA LYS A 669 6.10 -2.80 -18.91
C LYS A 669 6.08 -2.16 -17.52
N GLU A 670 7.22 -1.62 -17.08
CA GLU A 670 7.37 -1.08 -15.71
C GLU A 670 6.43 0.11 -15.47
N ARG A 671 6.28 0.99 -16.47
CA ARG A 671 5.34 2.12 -16.40
C ARG A 671 3.88 1.66 -16.34
N ALA A 672 3.50 0.65 -17.13
CA ALA A 672 2.14 0.11 -17.11
C ALA A 672 1.81 -0.53 -15.76
N GLU A 673 2.73 -1.31 -15.19
CA GLU A 673 2.59 -1.91 -13.86
C GLU A 673 2.45 -0.85 -12.76
N ASN A 674 3.30 0.18 -12.78
CA ASN A 674 3.19 1.26 -11.81
C ASN A 674 1.85 1.99 -11.95
N LEU A 675 1.43 2.26 -13.19
CA LEU A 675 0.18 2.96 -13.47
C LEU A 675 -1.05 2.23 -12.89
N MET A 676 -1.11 0.91 -13.09
CA MET A 676 -2.19 0.08 -12.58
C MET A 676 -2.30 0.15 -11.05
N ILE A 677 -1.16 0.07 -10.34
CA ILE A 677 -1.16 0.17 -8.88
C ILE A 677 -1.47 1.59 -8.39
N VAL A 678 -1.00 2.62 -9.08
CA VAL A 678 -1.34 4.02 -8.74
C VAL A 678 -2.84 4.25 -8.86
N ASP A 679 -3.47 3.83 -9.97
CA ASP A 679 -4.91 3.99 -10.13
C ASP A 679 -5.71 3.14 -9.12
N LEU A 680 -5.24 1.94 -8.76
CA LEU A 680 -5.82 1.13 -7.69
C LEU A 680 -5.73 1.83 -6.32
N THR A 681 -4.59 2.45 -6.02
CA THR A 681 -4.36 3.18 -4.76
C THR A 681 -5.26 4.42 -4.69
N ARG A 682 -5.37 5.17 -5.79
CA ARG A 682 -6.30 6.30 -5.90
C ARG A 682 -7.74 5.86 -5.66
N HIS A 683 -8.16 4.73 -6.22
CA HIS A 683 -9.50 4.20 -6.04
C HIS A 683 -9.81 3.93 -4.56
N GLN A 684 -8.88 3.31 -3.84
CA GLN A 684 -9.05 3.01 -2.42
C GLN A 684 -9.15 4.30 -1.60
N LEU A 685 -8.22 5.23 -1.80
CA LEU A 685 -8.21 6.49 -1.07
C LEU A 685 -9.43 7.36 -1.39
N HIS A 686 -9.90 7.40 -2.64
CA HIS A 686 -11.13 8.11 -2.99
C HIS A 686 -12.37 7.52 -2.31
N GLY A 687 -12.39 6.21 -2.08
CA GLY A 687 -13.46 5.53 -1.34
C GLY A 687 -13.58 5.98 0.13
N VAL A 688 -12.47 6.42 0.73
CA VAL A 688 -12.41 6.80 2.16
C VAL A 688 -12.37 8.31 2.35
N TYR A 689 -11.44 9.00 1.68
CA TYR A 689 -11.24 10.45 1.82
C TYR A 689 -12.19 11.28 0.95
N GLY A 690 -12.81 10.66 -0.06
CA GLY A 690 -13.67 11.33 -1.02
C GLY A 690 -12.92 11.89 -2.23
N SER A 691 -13.70 12.37 -3.19
CA SER A 691 -13.22 12.74 -4.52
C SER A 691 -12.26 13.93 -4.51
N GLU A 692 -12.47 14.96 -3.69
CA GLU A 692 -11.66 16.20 -3.73
C GLU A 692 -10.35 16.16 -2.91
N ASN A 693 -10.07 15.04 -2.26
CA ASN A 693 -9.13 14.94 -1.15
C ASN A 693 -7.93 14.02 -1.40
N VAL A 694 -7.81 13.46 -2.62
CA VAL A 694 -6.71 12.58 -3.02
C VAL A 694 -5.91 13.21 -4.15
N ARG A 695 -4.58 13.14 -4.08
CA ARG A 695 -3.65 13.72 -5.05
C ARG A 695 -2.51 12.74 -5.33
N VAL A 696 -2.02 12.73 -6.56
CA VAL A 696 -0.73 12.12 -6.90
C VAL A 696 0.32 13.25 -6.90
N SER A 697 1.27 13.22 -5.97
CA SER A 697 2.32 14.24 -5.83
C SER A 697 3.56 13.93 -6.64
N GLN A 698 3.83 12.65 -6.86
CA GLN A 698 4.94 12.12 -7.67
C GLN A 698 4.41 10.95 -8.51
N LEU A 699 4.72 10.92 -9.81
CA LEU A 699 4.21 9.89 -10.72
C LEU A 699 5.34 9.31 -11.56
N MET A 700 5.67 8.03 -11.32
CA MET A 700 6.67 7.26 -12.07
C MET A 700 8.03 7.95 -12.16
N GLU A 701 8.51 8.47 -11.03
CA GLU A 701 9.85 9.06 -10.97
C GLU A 701 10.87 8.03 -10.52
N VAL A 702 12.08 8.08 -11.09
CA VAL A 702 13.17 7.17 -10.72
C VAL A 702 13.88 7.74 -9.50
N GLU A 703 13.81 7.03 -8.38
CA GLU A 703 14.53 7.34 -7.16
C GLU A 703 15.82 6.53 -7.07
N GLU A 704 16.90 7.19 -6.65
CA GLU A 704 18.21 6.58 -6.45
C GLU A 704 18.45 6.26 -4.97
N TYR A 705 18.78 5.00 -4.69
CA TYR A 705 19.14 4.48 -3.37
C TYR A 705 20.62 4.04 -3.35
N GLU A 706 21.17 3.76 -2.17
CA GLU A 706 22.60 3.40 -2.02
C GLU A 706 22.99 2.20 -2.90
N THR A 707 22.12 1.19 -3.02
CA THR A 707 22.40 -0.08 -3.71
C THR A 707 21.58 -0.32 -4.98
N LEU A 708 20.61 0.55 -5.30
CA LEU A 708 19.63 0.33 -6.38
C LEU A 708 18.94 1.61 -6.85
N TRP A 709 18.19 1.53 -7.95
CA TRP A 709 17.23 2.53 -8.44
C TRP A 709 15.82 1.92 -8.53
N GLN A 710 14.77 2.71 -8.26
CA GLN A 710 13.37 2.24 -8.27
C GLN A 710 12.44 3.26 -8.94
N LEU A 711 11.36 2.77 -9.57
CA LEU A 711 10.29 3.64 -10.08
C LEU A 711 9.24 3.82 -8.97
N VAL A 712 9.09 5.06 -8.50
CA VAL A 712 8.26 5.42 -7.35
C VAL A 712 7.18 6.41 -7.75
N SER A 713 5.98 6.18 -7.23
CA SER A 713 4.87 7.12 -7.25
C SER A 713 4.42 7.41 -5.83
N VAL A 714 3.87 8.59 -5.58
CA VAL A 714 3.37 9.02 -4.27
C VAL A 714 1.93 9.48 -4.41
N VAL A 715 1.04 8.83 -3.66
CA VAL A 715 -0.39 9.16 -3.61
C VAL A 715 -0.73 9.60 -2.19
N ASP A 716 -1.16 10.84 -2.07
CA ASP A 716 -1.51 11.49 -0.81
C ASP A 716 -3.03 11.64 -0.68
N ALA A 717 -3.52 11.55 0.55
CA ALA A 717 -4.90 11.83 0.88
C ALA A 717 -4.99 12.67 2.16
N VAL A 718 -5.79 13.73 2.11
CA VAL A 718 -5.95 14.69 3.21
C VAL A 718 -7.40 14.73 3.69
N PRO A 719 -7.68 14.90 4.99
CA PRO A 719 -9.05 15.07 5.46
C PRO A 719 -9.74 16.28 4.84
N GLY A 720 -11.04 16.16 4.58
CA GLY A 720 -11.84 17.26 4.04
C GLY A 720 -11.80 18.52 4.92
N GLY A 721 -11.53 19.68 4.33
CA GLY A 721 -11.45 20.96 5.02
C GLY A 721 -10.05 21.35 5.52
N SER A 722 -9.05 20.49 5.38
CA SER A 722 -7.64 20.81 5.60
C SER A 722 -7.02 21.51 4.38
N ASN A 723 -6.11 22.47 4.61
CA ASN A 723 -5.44 23.19 3.52
C ASN A 723 -4.56 22.23 2.72
N LYS A 724 -4.72 22.27 1.39
CA LYS A 724 -3.96 21.48 0.42
C LYS A 724 -2.55 22.08 0.29
N PRO A 725 -1.46 21.39 0.67
CA PRO A 725 -0.13 21.83 0.29
C PRO A 725 -0.03 21.75 -1.24
N THR A 726 0.38 22.85 -1.88
CA THR A 726 0.35 22.99 -3.33
C THR A 726 1.63 22.48 -4.00
N THR A 727 2.75 22.45 -3.27
CA THR A 727 4.07 22.04 -3.76
C THR A 727 4.70 20.96 -2.87
N PRO A 728 5.66 20.16 -3.39
CA PRO A 728 6.49 19.26 -2.58
C PRO A 728 7.21 19.98 -1.42
N ASP A 729 7.53 21.26 -1.58
CA ASP A 729 8.16 22.08 -0.54
C ASP A 729 7.17 22.52 0.56
N ASP A 730 5.86 22.58 0.25
CA ASP A 730 4.80 22.83 1.25
C ASP A 730 4.54 21.61 2.16
N TRP A 731 5.20 20.46 1.89
CA TRP A 731 5.20 19.28 2.76
C TRP A 731 6.20 19.38 3.92
N GLU A 732 6.96 20.47 4.04
CA GLU A 732 7.58 20.79 5.32
C GLU A 732 6.46 20.97 6.35
N GLU A 733 6.36 20.02 7.28
CA GLU A 733 5.40 20.01 8.38
C GLU A 733 5.32 21.42 8.99
N PRO A 734 4.11 22.01 9.14
CA PRO A 734 3.97 23.35 9.70
C PRO A 734 4.64 23.39 11.08
N VAL A 735 5.67 24.23 11.20
CA VAL A 735 6.49 24.43 12.40
C VAL A 735 5.70 24.99 13.61
N ASP A 736 4.39 25.19 13.47
CA ASP A 736 3.53 25.99 14.36
C ASP A 736 2.38 25.21 15.02
N PHE A 737 2.58 23.93 15.38
CA PHE A 737 1.65 23.19 16.26
C PHE A 737 2.07 23.09 17.73
N ALA A 738 3.10 23.84 18.15
CA ALA A 738 3.24 24.16 19.55
C ALA A 738 2.10 25.13 19.95
N SER A 739 1.14 24.66 20.75
CA SER A 739 0.22 25.46 21.60
C SER A 739 -1.17 25.89 21.08
N LYS A 740 -1.90 25.07 20.31
CA LYS A 740 -3.38 25.19 20.31
C LYS A 740 -3.98 24.06 21.14
N LYS A 741 -4.73 24.43 22.19
CA LYS A 741 -5.52 23.50 23.02
C LYS A 741 -6.27 22.55 22.08
N PRO A 742 -6.20 21.22 22.27
CA PRO A 742 -6.94 20.29 21.44
C PRO A 742 -8.43 20.60 21.59
N SER A 743 -9.04 21.09 20.52
CA SER A 743 -10.49 21.08 20.40
C SER A 743 -10.92 19.61 20.38
N LYS A 744 -11.83 19.21 21.28
CA LYS A 744 -12.54 17.92 21.20
C LYS A 744 -13.42 17.90 19.94
N HIS A 745 -12.80 17.81 18.78
CA HIS A 745 -13.44 17.34 17.57
C HIS A 745 -13.15 15.84 17.51
N SER A 746 -14.17 15.02 17.24
CA SER A 746 -13.96 13.60 16.96
C SER A 746 -13.04 13.54 15.74
N VAL A 747 -11.77 13.20 15.93
CA VAL A 747 -10.84 13.00 14.83
C VAL A 747 -11.42 11.82 14.01
N PRO A 748 -11.79 12.03 12.74
CA PRO A 748 -12.32 10.94 11.93
C PRO A 748 -11.20 9.91 11.72
N TYR A 749 -11.47 8.62 11.88
CA TYR A 749 -10.48 7.52 11.80
C TYR A 749 -10.13 7.18 10.33
N LEU A 750 -9.96 8.21 9.49
CA LEU A 750 -9.78 8.05 8.05
C LEU A 750 -8.51 7.28 7.70
N GLY A 751 -7.42 7.50 8.44
CA GLY A 751 -6.17 6.76 8.23
C GLY A 751 -6.33 5.26 8.46
N PHE A 752 -7.01 4.90 9.56
CA PHE A 752 -7.32 3.49 9.87
C PHE A 752 -8.28 2.88 8.84
N GLU A 753 -9.32 3.60 8.43
CA GLU A 753 -10.25 3.13 7.40
C GLU A 753 -9.55 2.92 6.07
N ALA A 754 -8.69 3.85 5.65
CA ALA A 754 -7.87 3.70 4.45
C ALA A 754 -6.90 2.51 4.54
N PHE A 755 -6.32 2.27 5.72
CA PHE A 755 -5.49 1.10 5.98
C PHE A 755 -6.27 -0.21 5.76
N VAL A 756 -7.50 -0.32 6.26
CA VAL A 756 -8.33 -1.55 6.14
C VAL A 756 -8.86 -1.71 4.71
N GLU A 757 -9.44 -0.67 4.13
CA GLU A 757 -10.03 -0.70 2.78
C GLU A 757 -9.00 -0.97 1.67
N SER A 758 -7.72 -0.66 1.94
CA SER A 758 -6.64 -0.90 0.99
C SER A 758 -6.08 -2.32 1.05
N LEU A 759 -6.54 -3.19 1.97
CA LEU A 759 -6.02 -4.56 2.12
C LEU A 759 -6.57 -5.51 1.03
N PRO A 760 -5.84 -6.60 0.72
CA PRO A 760 -4.39 -6.71 0.85
C PRO A 760 -3.65 -5.69 -0.04
N ALA A 761 -2.34 -5.51 0.19
CA ALA A 761 -1.52 -4.56 -0.55
C ALA A 761 -1.64 -4.74 -2.07
N GLY A 762 -1.94 -3.66 -2.79
CA GLY A 762 -2.21 -3.68 -4.23
C GLY A 762 -1.09 -4.32 -5.06
N SER A 763 0.16 -4.00 -4.75
CA SER A 763 1.36 -4.55 -5.40
C SER A 763 1.51 -6.07 -5.26
N MET A 764 0.85 -6.67 -4.27
CA MET A 764 0.89 -8.10 -3.97
C MET A 764 -0.40 -8.84 -4.37
N THR A 765 -1.28 -8.21 -5.14
CA THR A 765 -2.55 -8.82 -5.59
C THR A 765 -2.61 -8.85 -7.11
N GLY A 766 -3.09 -7.78 -7.71
CA GLY A 766 -3.36 -7.61 -9.13
C GLY A 766 -4.53 -6.65 -9.30
N ALA A 767 -4.92 -6.36 -10.53
CA ALA A 767 -6.01 -5.45 -10.82
C ALA A 767 -6.93 -6.05 -11.90
N PRO A 768 -8.25 -6.20 -11.69
CA PRO A 768 -9.00 -5.86 -10.49
C PRO A 768 -8.73 -6.76 -9.27
N LYS A 769 -8.60 -6.18 -8.07
CA LYS A 769 -8.08 -6.82 -6.86
C LYS A 769 -8.80 -8.13 -6.49
N LYS A 770 -10.13 -8.08 -6.28
CA LYS A 770 -10.92 -9.26 -5.86
C LYS A 770 -10.78 -10.42 -6.84
N ARG A 771 -11.02 -10.15 -8.13
CA ARG A 771 -10.96 -11.17 -9.17
C ARG A 771 -9.56 -11.76 -9.32
N SER A 772 -8.53 -10.92 -9.24
CA SER A 772 -7.13 -11.36 -9.27
C SER A 772 -6.79 -12.30 -8.12
N CYS A 773 -7.23 -11.99 -6.89
CA CYS A 773 -7.02 -12.84 -5.73
C CYS A 773 -7.73 -14.20 -5.85
N GLU A 774 -8.96 -14.24 -6.38
CA GLU A 774 -9.70 -15.50 -6.65
C GLU A 774 -8.94 -16.39 -7.65
N ILE A 775 -8.39 -15.79 -8.72
CA ILE A 775 -7.59 -16.50 -9.72
C ILE A 775 -6.29 -17.02 -9.09
N LEU A 776 -5.59 -16.16 -8.36
CA LEU A 776 -4.32 -16.51 -7.70
C LEU A 776 -4.50 -17.65 -6.70
N GLN A 777 -5.59 -17.67 -5.93
CA GLN A 777 -5.90 -18.78 -5.02
C GLN A 777 -5.96 -20.13 -5.77
N GLY A 778 -6.50 -20.16 -6.99
CA GLY A 778 -6.50 -21.34 -7.86
C GLY A 778 -5.12 -21.68 -8.42
N VAL A 779 -4.39 -20.68 -8.95
CA VAL A 779 -3.06 -20.85 -9.55
C VAL A 779 -2.00 -21.29 -8.53
N GLU A 780 -2.10 -20.78 -7.30
CA GLU A 780 -1.26 -21.12 -6.15
C GLU A 780 -1.75 -22.42 -5.46
N LYS A 781 -2.71 -23.15 -6.05
CA LYS A 781 -3.24 -24.44 -5.56
C LYS A 781 -3.79 -24.38 -4.13
N GLY A 782 -4.32 -23.23 -3.72
CA GLY A 782 -4.82 -22.99 -2.37
C GLY A 782 -3.72 -22.82 -1.32
N GLU A 783 -2.45 -22.77 -1.70
CA GLU A 783 -1.37 -22.51 -0.76
C GLU A 783 -1.51 -21.11 -0.16
N ARG A 784 -1.44 -21.05 1.17
CA ARG A 784 -1.44 -19.78 1.90
C ARG A 784 -0.16 -19.00 1.64
N ARG A 785 -0.29 -17.68 1.49
CA ARG A 785 0.87 -16.77 1.52
C ARG A 785 1.25 -16.45 2.96
N GLY A 786 0.30 -16.46 3.89
CA GLY A 786 0.55 -16.23 5.30
C GLY A 786 0.98 -14.79 5.57
N LEU A 787 1.99 -14.63 6.43
CA LEU A 787 2.58 -13.32 6.69
C LEU A 787 3.21 -12.71 5.43
N TYR A 788 3.76 -13.51 4.51
CA TYR A 788 4.27 -12.98 3.25
C TYR A 788 3.13 -12.38 2.43
N SER A 789 3.35 -11.24 1.78
CA SER A 789 2.30 -10.42 1.14
C SER A 789 1.28 -9.78 2.10
N GLY A 790 1.42 -9.99 3.41
CA GLY A 790 0.68 -9.25 4.44
C GLY A 790 1.26 -7.87 4.69
N VAL A 791 0.95 -7.30 5.85
CA VAL A 791 1.45 -6.00 6.32
C VAL A 791 1.98 -6.09 7.75
N LEU A 792 3.02 -5.33 8.06
CA LEU A 792 3.55 -5.20 9.43
C LEU A 792 3.82 -3.73 9.76
N GLY A 793 3.65 -3.35 11.03
CA GLY A 793 3.73 -1.95 11.43
C GLY A 793 3.11 -1.67 12.80
N TYR A 794 2.60 -0.45 12.96
CA TYR A 794 1.97 -0.01 14.22
C TYR A 794 0.77 0.92 14.02
N LEU A 795 -0.07 0.96 15.04
CA LEU A 795 -1.17 1.91 15.27
C LEU A 795 -0.87 2.69 16.56
N ASP A 796 -0.70 3.99 16.45
CA ASP A 796 -0.38 4.88 17.57
C ASP A 796 -1.65 5.32 18.31
N VAL A 797 -1.61 5.35 19.64
CA VAL A 797 -2.73 5.84 20.46
C VAL A 797 -3.05 7.32 20.23
N GLY A 798 -2.11 8.10 19.70
CA GLY A 798 -2.34 9.47 19.24
C GLY A 798 -3.03 9.58 17.87
N GLY A 799 -3.32 8.46 17.20
CA GLY A 799 -4.13 8.39 15.98
C GLY A 799 -3.36 8.16 14.68
N GLY A 800 -2.03 8.08 14.71
CA GLY A 800 -1.19 7.79 13.54
C GLY A 800 -0.97 6.30 13.28
N GLY A 801 -0.31 5.96 12.16
CA GLY A 801 0.11 4.61 11.84
C GLY A 801 1.08 4.55 10.65
N ASP A 802 1.89 3.50 10.58
CA ASP A 802 2.80 3.24 9.46
C ASP A 802 2.96 1.73 9.30
N PHE A 803 2.71 1.24 8.08
CA PHE A 803 2.74 -0.18 7.73
C PHE A 803 3.54 -0.38 6.45
N SER A 804 4.39 -1.41 6.45
CA SER A 804 5.10 -1.90 5.28
C SER A 804 4.49 -3.18 4.75
N VAL A 805 4.68 -3.43 3.46
CA VAL A 805 4.32 -4.71 2.84
C VAL A 805 5.33 -5.77 3.29
N VAL A 806 4.87 -6.96 3.66
CA VAL A 806 5.77 -8.05 4.08
C VAL A 806 6.33 -8.79 2.87
N ILE A 807 7.39 -8.21 2.31
CA ILE A 807 8.21 -8.76 1.22
C ILE A 807 9.68 -8.77 1.63
N ARG A 808 10.53 -9.49 0.88
CA ARG A 808 11.97 -9.63 1.21
C ARG A 808 12.20 -10.11 2.65
N THR A 809 11.32 -10.99 3.12
CA THR A 809 11.19 -11.37 4.54
C THR A 809 11.37 -12.88 4.70
N ALA A 810 12.11 -13.30 5.72
CA ALA A 810 12.19 -14.69 6.15
C ALA A 810 11.32 -14.92 7.38
N ILE A 811 10.47 -15.95 7.34
CA ILE A 811 9.51 -16.26 8.41
C ILE A 811 9.79 -17.67 8.94
N LYS A 812 9.97 -17.82 10.25
CA LYS A 812 10.01 -19.13 10.93
C LYS A 812 8.83 -19.23 11.88
N ILE A 813 8.19 -20.39 11.89
CA ILE A 813 7.11 -20.71 12.82
C ILE A 813 7.61 -21.84 13.72
N ASP A 814 7.60 -21.63 15.02
CA ASP A 814 7.91 -22.66 16.00
C ASP A 814 6.67 -23.55 16.18
N ASN A 815 6.86 -24.88 16.18
CA ASN A 815 5.79 -25.83 16.45
C ASN A 815 5.83 -26.23 17.94
N ASP A 816 4.66 -26.20 18.59
CA ASP A 816 4.50 -26.61 19.99
C ASP A 816 4.37 -28.13 20.19
N ASP A 817 4.31 -28.91 19.11
CA ASP A 817 4.18 -30.37 19.18
C ASP A 817 5.48 -31.03 19.65
N LEU A 818 5.55 -31.24 20.97
CA LEU A 818 6.60 -31.93 21.75
C LEU A 818 6.86 -33.40 21.34
N GLN A 819 6.27 -33.91 20.25
CA GLN A 819 6.39 -35.30 19.81
C GLN A 819 7.29 -35.51 18.60
N THR A 820 7.67 -34.46 17.87
CA THR A 820 8.65 -34.58 16.80
C THR A 820 10.03 -34.17 17.30
N ASP A 821 11.00 -35.05 17.07
CA ASP A 821 12.43 -34.82 17.22
C ASP A 821 12.90 -33.85 16.10
N ASP A 822 12.21 -32.69 15.98
CA ASP A 822 12.37 -31.71 14.90
C ASP A 822 13.72 -31.00 15.06
N LYS A 823 14.72 -31.61 14.42
CA LYS A 823 16.12 -31.21 14.43
C LYS A 823 16.42 -30.02 13.52
N GLU A 824 15.42 -29.48 12.82
CA GLU A 824 15.61 -28.47 11.78
C GLU A 824 14.67 -27.27 11.94
N ASP A 825 15.22 -26.06 11.80
CA ASP A 825 14.46 -24.84 11.56
C ASP A 825 14.03 -24.77 10.10
N VAL A 826 12.81 -24.33 9.84
CA VAL A 826 12.28 -24.09 8.49
C VAL A 826 11.94 -22.61 8.34
N TRP A 827 12.78 -21.90 7.59
CA TRP A 827 12.54 -20.53 7.17
C TRP A 827 11.80 -20.50 5.85
N ARG A 828 10.64 -19.86 5.81
CA ARG A 828 9.81 -19.68 4.62
C ARG A 828 10.07 -18.30 4.04
N LEU A 829 10.43 -18.25 2.76
CA LEU A 829 10.72 -17.03 2.02
C LEU A 829 9.83 -17.00 0.79
N GLY A 830 8.83 -16.11 0.80
CA GLY A 830 8.00 -15.86 -0.38
C GLY A 830 8.76 -15.01 -1.40
N ALA A 831 8.56 -15.32 -2.68
CA ALA A 831 9.05 -14.50 -3.79
C ALA A 831 8.08 -14.59 -4.98
N GLY A 832 8.02 -13.53 -5.78
CA GLY A 832 7.10 -13.45 -6.91
C GLY A 832 7.07 -12.05 -7.53
N GLY A 833 6.25 -11.89 -8.56
CA GLY A 833 6.19 -10.67 -9.37
C GLY A 833 4.86 -10.53 -10.10
N ALA A 834 4.62 -9.34 -10.65
CA ALA A 834 3.44 -9.08 -11.45
C ALA A 834 3.60 -9.72 -12.84
N VAL A 835 2.72 -10.66 -13.15
CA VAL A 835 2.56 -11.21 -14.48
C VAL A 835 1.66 -10.27 -15.27
N THR A 836 2.16 -9.79 -16.40
CA THR A 836 1.41 -8.99 -17.37
C THR A 836 1.35 -9.70 -18.73
N SER A 837 0.61 -9.13 -19.69
CA SER A 837 0.64 -9.61 -21.07
C SER A 837 2.02 -9.50 -21.73
N GLN A 838 2.90 -8.63 -21.22
CA GLN A 838 4.27 -8.43 -21.71
C GLN A 838 5.31 -9.31 -21.01
N SER A 839 4.91 -10.06 -19.97
CA SER A 839 5.80 -10.96 -19.23
C SER A 839 6.25 -12.16 -20.08
N THR A 840 7.41 -12.71 -19.74
CA THR A 840 7.86 -14.01 -20.28
C THR A 840 7.98 -15.00 -19.13
N PRO A 841 7.55 -16.27 -19.27
CA PRO A 841 7.64 -17.25 -18.19
C PRO A 841 9.05 -17.38 -17.60
N GLN A 842 10.07 -17.36 -18.46
CA GLN A 842 11.46 -17.40 -18.05
C GLN A 842 11.87 -16.16 -17.25
N GLY A 843 11.56 -14.97 -17.76
CA GLY A 843 11.91 -13.71 -17.09
C GLY A 843 11.27 -13.58 -15.71
N GLU A 844 10.00 -14.00 -15.58
CA GLU A 844 9.30 -13.98 -14.29
C GLU A 844 9.88 -14.99 -13.29
N TYR A 845 10.36 -16.15 -13.76
CA TYR A 845 11.07 -17.11 -12.92
C TYR A 845 12.43 -16.55 -12.44
N GLU A 846 13.21 -15.96 -13.36
CA GLU A 846 14.49 -15.34 -13.04
C GLU A 846 14.33 -14.19 -12.03
N GLU A 847 13.28 -13.37 -12.18
CA GLU A 847 12.93 -12.32 -11.23
C GLU A 847 12.56 -12.90 -9.86
N MET A 848 11.75 -13.97 -9.81
CA MET A 848 11.38 -14.65 -8.57
C MET A 848 12.62 -15.17 -7.83
N ILE A 849 13.55 -15.83 -8.51
CA ILE A 849 14.80 -16.32 -7.91
C ILE A 849 15.70 -15.16 -7.47
N ALA A 850 15.80 -14.08 -8.25
CA ALA A 850 16.55 -12.88 -7.84
C ALA A 850 15.95 -12.24 -6.57
N LYS A 851 14.61 -12.25 -6.46
CA LYS A 851 13.90 -11.76 -5.26
C LYS A 851 14.17 -12.63 -4.04
N PHE A 852 14.06 -13.94 -4.19
CA PHE A 852 14.44 -14.91 -3.15
C PHE A 852 15.90 -14.74 -2.70
N GLY A 853 16.83 -14.61 -3.67
CA GLY A 853 18.26 -14.46 -3.44
C GLY A 853 18.65 -13.25 -2.58
N SER A 854 17.85 -12.18 -2.61
CA SER A 854 18.13 -11.01 -1.78
C SER A 854 18.06 -11.27 -0.27
N THR A 855 17.10 -12.08 0.17
CA THR A 855 16.91 -12.46 1.57
C THR A 855 17.71 -13.71 1.90
N SER A 856 17.79 -14.69 0.98
CA SER A 856 18.46 -15.97 1.23
C SER A 856 19.98 -15.85 1.39
N ARG A 857 20.61 -14.79 0.85
CA ARG A 857 22.04 -14.49 1.05
C ARG A 857 22.44 -14.31 2.52
N ALA A 858 21.52 -13.87 3.40
CA ALA A 858 21.81 -13.76 4.83
C ALA A 858 22.15 -15.13 5.47
N PHE A 859 21.62 -16.21 4.88
CA PHE A 859 21.79 -17.62 5.26
C PHE A 859 22.95 -18.31 4.54
N MET A 860 23.77 -17.56 3.80
CA MET A 860 24.99 -18.08 3.16
C MET A 860 26.23 -17.62 3.92
N PRO A 861 27.35 -18.37 3.83
CA PRO A 861 28.63 -17.92 4.36
C PRO A 861 29.01 -16.55 3.78
N LEU A 862 29.53 -15.66 4.63
CA LEU A 862 30.02 -14.38 4.13
C LEU A 862 31.23 -14.63 3.23
N PRO A 863 31.38 -13.88 2.11
CA PRO A 863 32.63 -13.90 1.38
C PRO A 863 33.76 -13.47 2.34
N PRO A 864 34.98 -14.05 2.21
CA PRO A 864 36.09 -13.69 3.08
C PRO A 864 36.30 -12.17 3.04
N PRO A 865 36.56 -11.53 4.19
CA PRO A 865 36.80 -10.09 4.21
C PRO A 865 37.88 -9.77 3.20
N LYS A 866 37.63 -8.80 2.31
CA LYS A 866 38.67 -8.28 1.42
C LYS A 866 39.88 -7.99 2.30
N LEU A 867 41.01 -8.64 2.04
CA LEU A 867 42.25 -8.41 2.78
C LEU A 867 42.42 -6.90 2.84
N ARG A 868 42.38 -6.34 4.06
CA ARG A 868 42.82 -4.96 4.27
C ARG A 868 44.27 -4.94 3.81
N THR A 869 44.50 -4.50 2.58
CA THR A 869 45.81 -4.01 2.15
C THR A 869 46.17 -3.03 3.25
N LYS A 870 47.24 -3.31 4.01
CA LYS A 870 47.76 -2.37 4.99
C LYS A 870 47.93 -1.06 4.23
N GLY A 871 47.01 -0.12 4.43
CA GLY A 871 47.17 1.22 3.90
C GLY A 871 48.54 1.65 4.35
N ARG A 872 49.44 1.93 3.39
CA ARG A 872 50.67 2.65 3.75
C ARG A 872 50.18 3.89 4.48
N ARG A 873 50.60 4.05 5.74
CA ARG A 873 50.37 5.27 6.50
C ARG A 873 50.72 6.44 5.59
N VAL A 874 49.70 7.15 5.13
CA VAL A 874 49.89 8.50 4.61
C VAL A 874 49.86 9.36 5.87
N GLU A 875 51.03 9.59 6.44
CA GLU A 875 51.19 10.64 7.45
C GLU A 875 51.08 11.96 6.70
N ILE A 876 49.97 12.67 6.91
CA ILE A 876 49.84 14.07 6.53
C ILE A 876 50.69 14.82 7.54
N ILE A 877 51.91 15.16 7.13
CA ILE A 877 52.79 16.03 7.90
C ILE A 877 52.21 17.44 7.77
N GLU A 878 51.78 18.03 8.89
CA GLU A 878 51.25 19.39 8.88
C GLU A 878 52.36 20.40 8.53
N PRO A 879 52.06 21.56 7.91
CA PRO A 879 53.07 22.52 7.47
C PRO A 879 53.98 23.04 8.60
N ASP A 880 53.50 22.97 9.83
CA ASP A 880 54.18 23.43 11.04
C ASP A 880 55.01 22.33 11.73
N ASP A 881 55.05 21.12 11.15
CA ASP A 881 55.86 20.01 11.63
C ASP A 881 57.34 20.18 11.22
N PRO A 882 58.30 20.09 12.17
CA PRO A 882 59.73 20.18 11.88
C PRO A 882 60.22 19.21 10.81
N GLU A 883 59.61 18.02 10.68
CA GLU A 883 59.99 17.03 9.67
C GLU A 883 59.66 17.48 8.23
N PHE A 884 58.64 18.32 8.04
CA PHE A 884 58.31 18.90 6.73
C PHE A 884 59.38 19.88 6.25
N ALA A 885 59.92 20.69 7.16
CA ALA A 885 60.99 21.64 6.88
C ALA A 885 62.31 20.94 6.52
N ASP A 886 62.64 19.84 7.20
CA ASP A 886 63.82 19.03 6.91
C ASP A 886 63.70 18.28 5.57
N LEU A 887 62.51 17.78 5.24
CA LEU A 887 62.24 17.14 3.95
C LEU A 887 62.39 18.13 2.79
N LEU A 888 61.85 19.34 2.93
CA LEU A 888 62.00 20.44 1.96
C LEU A 888 63.46 20.90 1.81
N ALA A 889 64.21 21.01 2.91
CA ALA A 889 65.62 21.38 2.89
C ALA A 889 66.50 20.33 2.19
N SER A 890 66.16 19.04 2.35
CA SER A 890 66.94 17.93 1.76
C SER A 890 66.83 17.84 0.23
N MET A 891 65.71 18.28 -0.35
CA MET A 891 65.47 18.11 -1.79
C MET A 891 66.11 19.18 -2.67
N ARG A 892 66.51 20.35 -2.14
CA ARG A 892 67.05 21.45 -2.97
C ARG A 892 68.09 22.38 -2.33
N GLY A 893 68.81 21.97 -1.30
CA GLY A 893 70.08 22.64 -0.96
C GLY A 893 69.99 24.15 -0.62
N GLY A 894 68.87 24.61 -0.06
CA GLY A 894 68.80 25.87 0.69
C GLY A 894 68.41 27.17 -0.04
N GLU A 895 67.48 27.15 -1.01
CA GLU A 895 66.84 28.39 -1.52
C GLU A 895 65.31 28.40 -1.29
N GLU A 896 64.75 29.57 -0.95
CA GLU A 896 63.31 29.77 -0.66
C GLU A 896 62.41 29.63 -1.90
N LEU A 897 61.25 28.99 -1.73
CA LEU A 897 60.26 28.77 -2.79
C LEU A 897 59.63 30.08 -3.27
N THR A 898 59.66 30.31 -4.58
CA THR A 898 58.85 31.38 -5.21
C THR A 898 57.45 30.87 -5.53
N LEU A 899 56.49 31.79 -5.62
CA LEU A 899 55.08 31.47 -5.92
C LEU A 899 54.91 30.82 -7.32
N ASP A 900 55.84 31.08 -8.23
CA ASP A 900 55.89 30.45 -9.56
C ASP A 900 56.31 28.97 -9.48
N ASP A 901 57.19 28.59 -8.55
CA ASP A 901 57.63 27.21 -8.37
C ASP A 901 56.49 26.32 -7.83
N ALA A 902 55.68 26.85 -6.91
CA ALA A 902 54.51 26.17 -6.39
C ALA A 902 53.45 25.92 -7.48
N GLN A 903 53.26 26.88 -8.40
CA GLN A 903 52.35 26.71 -9.53
C GLN A 903 52.88 25.70 -10.57
N ILE A 904 54.20 25.60 -10.74
CA ILE A 904 54.81 24.59 -11.62
C ILE A 904 54.60 23.19 -11.05
N MET A 905 54.75 23.00 -9.73
CA MET A 905 54.48 21.70 -9.09
C MET A 905 53.00 21.32 -9.18
N LEU A 906 52.09 22.26 -8.93
CA LEU A 906 50.65 22.00 -9.05
C LEU A 906 50.27 21.57 -10.48
N ARG A 907 50.80 22.26 -11.50
CA ARG A 907 50.58 21.92 -12.91
C ARG A 907 51.22 20.59 -13.30
N ALA A 908 52.33 20.20 -12.70
CA ALA A 908 52.96 18.90 -12.94
C ALA A 908 52.11 17.75 -12.37
N VAL A 909 51.54 17.94 -11.17
CA VAL A 909 50.60 17.00 -10.53
C VAL A 909 49.31 16.88 -11.33
N GLU A 910 48.71 18.00 -11.74
CA GLU A 910 47.50 18.00 -12.60
C GLU A 910 47.75 17.34 -13.97
N ARG A 911 48.94 17.52 -14.54
CA ARG A 911 49.31 16.93 -15.84
C ARG A 911 49.53 15.43 -15.75
N GLU A 912 50.08 14.92 -14.65
CA GLU A 912 50.23 13.48 -14.41
C GLU A 912 48.88 12.83 -14.07
N LEU A 913 48.00 13.51 -13.32
CA LEU A 913 46.60 13.08 -13.11
C LEU A 913 45.85 12.94 -14.43
N ARG A 914 45.94 13.96 -15.31
CA ARG A 914 45.30 13.93 -16.64
C ARG A 914 45.88 12.86 -17.57
N ARG A 915 47.18 12.56 -17.46
CA ARG A 915 47.84 11.49 -18.25
C ARG A 915 47.33 10.10 -17.84
N ARG A 916 46.96 9.91 -16.57
CA ARG A 916 46.45 8.63 -16.05
C ARG A 916 44.96 8.42 -16.30
N THR A 917 44.18 9.49 -16.46
CA THR A 917 42.73 9.41 -16.69
C THR A 917 42.31 9.38 -18.17
N GLY A 918 43.24 9.47 -19.13
CA GLY A 918 42.87 9.59 -20.54
C GLY A 918 43.82 8.89 -21.53
N GLN A 919 43.73 7.56 -21.65
CA GLN A 919 43.78 6.81 -22.93
C GLN A 919 43.63 5.28 -22.70
N ASP A 920 42.85 4.66 -23.58
CA ASP A 920 42.25 3.33 -23.57
C ASP A 920 43.17 2.09 -23.59
N SER A 921 42.59 0.99 -23.06
CA SER A 921 42.69 -0.42 -23.46
C SER A 921 43.86 -1.29 -22.97
N GLY A 922 43.50 -2.33 -22.20
CA GLY A 922 44.24 -3.59 -22.10
C GLY A 922 44.59 -4.00 -20.68
N ASN A 923 43.82 -4.95 -20.13
CA ASN A 923 44.14 -5.85 -19.00
C ASN A 923 45.31 -5.43 -18.09
N ASP A 924 45.01 -4.72 -17.01
CA ASP A 924 45.52 -5.12 -15.70
C ASP A 924 44.70 -4.47 -14.59
N THR A 925 44.19 -5.32 -13.71
CA THR A 925 43.50 -4.96 -12.47
C THR A 925 44.51 -4.31 -11.51
N THR A 926 44.50 -3.00 -11.40
CA THR A 926 44.91 -2.30 -10.17
C THR A 926 44.08 -1.02 -10.03
N GLU A 927 43.28 -0.99 -8.97
CA GLU A 927 42.43 0.13 -8.55
C GLU A 927 43.25 1.42 -8.38
N VAL A 928 42.69 2.53 -8.84
CA VAL A 928 43.22 3.89 -8.64
C VAL A 928 42.59 4.44 -7.36
N GLU A 929 43.37 4.53 -6.29
CA GLU A 929 43.19 5.46 -5.16
C GLU A 929 44.22 6.60 -5.27
#